data_AF-A0A1L6PEN6-F1
#
_entry.id   AF-A0A1L6PEN6-F1
#
_cell.length_a   1.000
_cell.length_b   1.000
_cell.length_c   1.000
_cell.angle_alpha   90.00
_cell.angle_beta   90.00
_cell.angle_gamma   90.00
#
_symmetry.space_group_name_H-M   'P 1'
#
loop_
_entity.id
_entity.type
_entity.pdbx_description
1 polymer ?
#
loop_
_entity_poly.entity_id
_entity_poly.type
_entity_poly.pdbx_seq_one_letter_code
_entity_poly.pdbx_strand_id
1 'polypeptide(L)'
;MHYTSAAPGDEGTGGRFTAVGPGVSGALLAEIEPLLRYELPDSVPDRPSAGELRSLPQPFTYATLSDGSRLVSRSAPVRETSGGAGPGVRFHAHAVHLPPGVPLPGDRLPVEAWRSPHWVAVTPGGAIPDPLTLPPGPTAVSEGLDDFAVSRGPWLAAVLADLRRASEPREPGGRPVVLVERQCADVARWLGLASVTLPRESAERLTFTTYTRRPGSSAARVVGVLPEDTEAARAGGLRVHVCAGQAPSGGGTDDVWATTAARVWRNRSPELFREARELPGEPFAAGPLAVTALCAGIVLGPDERAAAAGWAADRPYALDAKRTGQLVEALASPGIDDRTGPEFDAVGRLFGALEGRCPASVTAPLAAMLVTEAVRGGNGSLELPHRDAFVGPEGAVVAERLAPEILTELGEGAGPRSVARTVQLLRVARLLGVDGTESLPGVVDRLAPALLAEAAAEEESGKGAEGSPGFAPALLELLDEQFEVRTALLGALDRLAPRDPGAVARFLERVALPFTGTQALPHLRMCAEVPGAMATLGGDRAAVWHRVLRAAGLSPFAEPLVLRTAVGLVWEDRAPTVEEARLLLDAATSDAHRAAGTWARLVDAALGASGTGPSAASTDEAAALAHDLLRGFPGEIGGRERAALLLLDLVRELRTGAPEPGWAEAVRTLCAQADPIEPALRERAHTALVERLLAPDRPGAELYDFVHGDDAELIAAYDRTARTELVRTRLRTQPAYAADCFTVWTAHPHAGGTWPPVAASLLDEVLRPAVRAMSPEDVAEVEATVGRTGSSGRADAFRTWNRSSTLGRLGRRIAGRVRRG
;
A
#
# COMPACT_ATOMS: atom_id res chain seq x y z
N MET A 1 -24.03 67.24 6.43
CA MET A 1 -25.37 67.08 5.78
C MET A 1 -26.35 66.57 6.82
N HIS A 2 -27.59 67.05 6.78
CA HIS A 2 -28.67 66.60 7.66
C HIS A 2 -29.86 66.14 6.84
N TYR A 3 -30.42 64.99 7.19
CA TYR A 3 -31.54 64.35 6.49
C TYR A 3 -32.58 63.86 7.50
N THR A 4 -33.88 64.03 7.20
CA THR A 4 -34.97 63.69 8.13
C THR A 4 -36.10 62.98 7.40
N SER A 5 -36.90 62.19 8.12
CA SER A 5 -38.18 61.70 7.59
C SER A 5 -39.09 62.87 7.17
N ALA A 6 -39.94 62.65 6.16
CA ALA A 6 -40.96 63.63 5.76
C ALA A 6 -41.94 63.93 6.91
N ALA A 7 -42.50 65.13 6.91
CA ALA A 7 -43.57 65.51 7.83
C ALA A 7 -44.93 65.00 7.30
N PRO A 8 -45.94 64.76 8.18
CA PRO A 8 -47.29 64.43 7.73
C PRO A 8 -47.84 65.58 6.84
N GLY A 9 -48.06 65.30 5.55
CA GLY A 9 -48.60 66.26 4.57
C GLY A 9 -47.70 66.59 3.37
N ASP A 10 -46.44 66.16 3.36
CA ASP A 10 -45.61 66.18 2.13
C ASP A 10 -46.01 64.97 1.25
N GLU A 11 -46.36 65.18 -0.03
CA GLU A 11 -46.84 64.14 -0.98
C GLU A 11 -45.75 63.13 -1.42
N GLY A 12 -44.67 62.97 -0.66
CA GLY A 12 -43.60 62.00 -0.91
C GLY A 12 -43.41 61.05 0.27
N THR A 13 -43.30 59.75 -0.01
CA THR A 13 -42.94 58.71 0.98
C THR A 13 -41.44 58.69 1.34
N GLY A 14 -40.64 59.59 0.75
CA GLY A 14 -39.20 59.75 1.01
C GLY A 14 -38.90 60.83 2.06
N GLY A 15 -37.76 60.73 2.74
CA GLY A 15 -37.28 61.80 3.62
C GLY A 15 -36.72 63.00 2.82
N ARG A 16 -36.27 64.05 3.52
CA ARG A 16 -35.73 65.27 2.91
C ARG A 16 -34.41 65.70 3.53
N PHE A 17 -33.52 66.27 2.71
CA PHE A 17 -32.33 66.96 3.19
C PHE A 17 -32.73 68.31 3.79
N THR A 18 -32.33 68.56 5.03
CA THR A 18 -32.61 69.81 5.76
C THR A 18 -31.45 70.78 5.73
N ALA A 19 -30.23 70.27 5.50
CA ALA A 19 -29.02 71.06 5.35
C ALA A 19 -27.95 70.29 4.57
N VAL A 20 -27.34 70.94 3.57
CA VAL A 20 -26.26 70.38 2.75
C VAL A 20 -25.11 71.38 2.73
N GLY A 21 -23.89 70.89 3.01
CA GLY A 21 -22.69 71.72 2.97
C GLY A 21 -22.20 71.95 1.52
N PRO A 22 -21.26 72.88 1.30
CA PRO A 22 -20.69 73.09 -0.03
C PRO A 22 -19.97 71.83 -0.53
N GLY A 23 -20.01 71.59 -1.84
CA GLY A 23 -19.23 70.51 -2.48
C GLY A 23 -19.96 69.18 -2.74
N VAL A 24 -21.25 69.05 -2.38
CA VAL A 24 -22.05 67.85 -2.67
C VAL A 24 -23.02 68.13 -3.84
N SER A 25 -22.88 67.39 -4.94
CA SER A 25 -23.72 67.55 -6.12
C SER A 25 -25.10 66.89 -5.97
N GLY A 26 -26.07 67.29 -6.80
CA GLY A 26 -27.41 66.66 -6.80
C GLY A 26 -27.37 65.16 -7.12
N ALA A 27 -26.45 64.72 -7.98
CA ALA A 27 -26.26 63.30 -8.30
C ALA A 27 -25.75 62.50 -7.08
N LEU A 28 -24.80 63.07 -6.33
CA LEU A 28 -24.33 62.47 -5.07
C LEU A 28 -25.43 62.42 -4.01
N LEU A 29 -26.27 63.45 -3.91
CA LEU A 29 -27.41 63.42 -2.98
C LEU A 29 -28.39 62.29 -3.30
N ALA A 30 -28.65 62.02 -4.58
CA ALA A 30 -29.49 60.90 -5.00
C ALA A 30 -28.87 59.53 -4.67
N GLU A 31 -27.55 59.40 -4.76
CA GLU A 31 -26.81 58.19 -4.35
C GLU A 31 -26.76 58.02 -2.82
N ILE A 32 -26.63 59.13 -2.08
CA ILE A 32 -26.52 59.15 -0.61
C ILE A 32 -27.88 58.89 0.05
N GLU A 33 -28.99 59.38 -0.51
CA GLU A 33 -30.31 59.33 0.13
C GLU A 33 -30.71 57.91 0.60
N PRO A 34 -30.60 56.84 -0.22
CA PRO A 34 -30.91 55.48 0.24
C PRO A 34 -30.07 55.00 1.42
N LEU A 35 -28.82 55.48 1.55
CA LEU A 35 -27.89 55.11 2.63
C LEU A 35 -28.24 55.77 3.97
N LEU A 36 -29.03 56.86 3.95
CA LEU A 36 -29.45 57.61 5.14
C LEU A 36 -30.84 57.22 5.65
N ARG A 37 -31.60 56.45 4.85
CA ARG A 37 -32.93 55.98 5.24
C ARG A 37 -32.83 55.05 6.46
N TYR A 38 -33.81 55.18 7.35
CA TYR A 38 -33.91 54.37 8.55
C TYR A 38 -35.28 53.68 8.58
N GLU A 39 -35.26 52.36 8.69
CA GLU A 39 -36.46 51.53 8.81
C GLU A 39 -36.59 51.08 10.26
N LEU A 40 -37.78 51.22 10.85
CA LEU A 40 -38.01 50.81 12.24
C LEU A 40 -38.12 49.27 12.35
N PRO A 41 -37.65 48.68 13.46
CA PRO A 41 -37.98 47.30 13.82
C PRO A 41 -39.51 47.06 13.84
N ASP A 42 -39.97 45.84 13.57
CA ASP A 42 -41.41 45.53 13.61
C ASP A 42 -41.96 45.52 15.04
N SER A 43 -41.06 45.34 16.01
CA SER A 43 -41.35 45.24 17.44
C SER A 43 -41.54 46.60 18.14
N VAL A 44 -41.53 47.72 17.41
CA VAL A 44 -41.65 49.07 18.00
C VAL A 44 -43.09 49.38 18.42
N PRO A 45 -43.35 49.73 19.70
CA PRO A 45 -44.67 50.13 20.16
C PRO A 45 -45.18 51.40 19.46
N ASP A 46 -46.51 51.58 19.38
CA ASP A 46 -47.14 52.75 18.75
C ASP A 46 -46.77 54.10 19.41
N ARG A 47 -46.35 54.07 20.69
CA ARG A 47 -45.87 55.25 21.44
C ARG A 47 -44.74 54.86 22.39
N PRO A 48 -43.48 54.82 21.92
CA PRO A 48 -42.37 54.42 22.77
C PRO A 48 -42.09 55.46 23.85
N SER A 49 -41.87 54.98 25.07
CA SER A 49 -41.31 55.73 26.19
C SER A 49 -39.92 56.30 25.83
N ALA A 50 -39.43 57.24 26.64
CA ALA A 50 -38.08 57.78 26.44
C ALA A 50 -36.97 56.72 26.64
N GLY A 51 -37.26 55.63 27.36
CA GLY A 51 -36.37 54.47 27.47
C GLY A 51 -36.36 53.66 26.16
N GLU A 52 -37.54 53.30 25.67
CA GLU A 52 -37.71 52.49 24.45
C GLU A 52 -37.16 53.22 23.21
N LEU A 53 -37.40 54.53 23.09
CA LEU A 53 -36.86 55.34 22.00
C LEU A 53 -35.33 55.35 21.99
N ARG A 54 -34.69 55.36 23.17
CA ARG A 54 -33.22 55.32 23.28
C ARG A 54 -32.64 53.93 22.99
N SER A 55 -33.42 52.86 23.18
CA SER A 55 -33.01 51.49 22.87
C SER A 55 -33.17 51.11 21.40
N LEU A 56 -33.90 51.90 20.61
CA LEU A 56 -34.03 51.68 19.18
C LEU A 56 -32.66 51.74 18.48
N PRO A 57 -32.46 50.95 17.41
CA PRO A 57 -31.19 50.89 16.71
C PRO A 57 -30.82 52.26 16.14
N GLN A 58 -29.53 52.58 16.23
CA GLN A 58 -28.97 53.81 15.69
C GLN A 58 -27.98 53.42 14.60
N PRO A 59 -28.38 53.34 13.33
CA PRO A 59 -27.47 52.94 12.27
C PRO A 59 -26.29 53.90 12.17
N PHE A 60 -25.13 53.33 11.94
CA PHE A 60 -23.94 54.06 11.53
C PHE A 60 -23.35 53.41 10.32
N THR A 61 -23.21 54.23 9.28
CA THR A 61 -22.91 53.78 7.94
C THR A 61 -21.61 54.41 7.48
N TYR A 62 -20.74 53.58 6.93
CA TYR A 62 -19.58 53.98 6.15
C TYR A 62 -19.68 53.39 4.75
N ALA A 63 -19.69 54.26 3.74
CA ALA A 63 -19.85 53.86 2.34
C ALA A 63 -18.85 54.58 1.43
N THR A 64 -18.48 53.91 0.33
CA THR A 64 -17.76 54.50 -0.80
C THR A 64 -18.78 54.82 -1.88
N LEU A 65 -18.71 56.03 -2.43
CA LEU A 65 -19.60 56.52 -3.48
C LEU A 65 -18.99 56.31 -4.87
N SER A 66 -19.80 56.45 -5.91
CA SER A 66 -19.43 56.23 -7.31
C SER A 66 -18.30 57.12 -7.83
N ASP A 67 -18.13 58.32 -7.25
CA ASP A 67 -17.06 59.27 -7.56
C ASP A 67 -15.75 59.00 -6.79
N GLY A 68 -15.70 57.92 -6.00
CA GLY A 68 -14.56 57.57 -5.14
C GLY A 68 -14.52 58.33 -3.81
N SER A 69 -15.49 59.21 -3.54
CA SER A 69 -15.65 59.87 -2.25
C SER A 69 -16.21 58.90 -1.21
N ARG A 70 -16.15 59.29 0.07
CA ARG A 70 -16.59 58.45 1.19
C ARG A 70 -17.67 59.17 2.00
N LEU A 71 -18.59 58.40 2.57
CA LEU A 71 -19.68 58.90 3.41
C LEU A 71 -19.59 58.23 4.78
N VAL A 72 -19.65 59.03 5.85
CA VAL A 72 -19.86 58.55 7.23
C VAL A 72 -21.14 59.16 7.76
N SER A 73 -22.10 58.35 8.20
CA SER A 73 -23.37 58.86 8.71
C SER A 73 -23.86 58.13 9.95
N ARG A 74 -24.63 58.83 10.79
CA ARG A 74 -25.35 58.27 11.92
C ARG A 74 -26.81 58.68 11.84
N SER A 75 -27.70 57.69 11.94
CA SER A 75 -29.14 57.91 12.02
C SER A 75 -29.63 57.65 13.44
N ALA A 76 -30.47 58.55 13.96
CA ALA A 76 -31.05 58.47 15.28
C ALA A 76 -32.59 58.57 15.20
N PRO A 77 -33.33 57.72 15.94
CA PRO A 77 -34.77 57.85 16.09
C PRO A 77 -35.09 59.05 16.98
N VAL A 78 -36.10 59.82 16.57
CA VAL A 78 -36.54 61.04 17.23
C VAL A 78 -38.04 60.94 17.47
N ARG A 79 -38.52 61.47 18.60
CA ARG A 79 -39.96 61.49 18.90
C ARG A 79 -40.70 62.38 17.90
N GLU A 80 -41.80 61.85 17.38
CA GLU A 80 -42.75 62.65 16.61
C GLU A 80 -43.61 63.50 17.55
N THR A 81 -43.66 64.80 17.28
CA THR A 81 -44.41 65.78 18.07
C THR A 81 -45.74 66.19 17.43
N SER A 82 -46.04 65.72 16.21
CA SER A 82 -47.15 66.21 15.37
C SER A 82 -48.39 65.29 15.27
N GLY A 83 -48.62 64.40 16.25
CA GLY A 83 -49.93 63.75 16.48
C GLY A 83 -50.51 62.87 15.36
N GLY A 84 -49.69 62.36 14.42
CA GLY A 84 -50.14 61.51 13.31
C GLY A 84 -50.53 60.08 13.70
N ALA A 85 -51.22 59.37 12.80
CA ALA A 85 -51.49 57.94 12.91
C ALA A 85 -50.26 57.14 12.47
N GLY A 86 -49.51 56.60 13.43
CA GLY A 86 -48.27 55.84 13.23
C GLY A 86 -47.50 55.70 14.56
N PRO A 87 -46.34 55.03 14.59
CA PRO A 87 -45.61 54.68 15.82
C PRO A 87 -45.00 55.88 16.58
N GLY A 88 -45.30 57.11 16.19
CA GLY A 88 -44.84 58.32 16.88
C GLY A 88 -43.31 58.50 16.86
N VAL A 89 -42.61 57.87 15.92
CA VAL A 89 -41.15 57.92 15.76
C VAL A 89 -40.79 58.41 14.34
N ARG A 90 -39.98 59.46 14.29
CA ARG A 90 -39.28 59.96 13.11
C ARG A 90 -37.81 59.61 13.20
N PHE A 91 -37.02 59.94 12.18
CA PHE A 91 -35.55 59.83 12.28
C PHE A 91 -34.85 61.08 11.78
N HIS A 92 -33.65 61.26 12.31
CA HIS A 92 -32.68 62.26 11.87
C HIS A 92 -31.36 61.57 11.55
N ALA A 93 -30.80 61.84 10.38
CA ALA A 93 -29.49 61.38 9.97
C ALA A 93 -28.53 62.57 9.86
N HIS A 94 -27.40 62.47 10.55
CA HIS A 94 -26.26 63.36 10.38
C HIS A 94 -25.20 62.64 9.54
N ALA A 95 -24.77 63.25 8.44
CA ALA A 95 -23.84 62.65 7.49
C ALA A 95 -22.69 63.60 7.13
N VAL A 96 -21.49 63.06 7.08
CA VAL A 96 -20.24 63.72 6.72
C VAL A 96 -19.75 63.12 5.40
N HIS A 97 -19.61 63.97 4.39
CA HIS A 97 -19.02 63.62 3.10
C HIS A 97 -17.52 63.93 3.14
N LEU A 98 -16.71 62.98 2.69
CA LEU A 98 -15.26 63.08 2.61
C LEU A 98 -14.89 63.02 1.12
N PRO A 99 -14.28 64.09 0.55
CA PRO A 99 -13.89 64.10 -0.85
C PRO A 99 -12.93 62.95 -1.21
N PRO A 100 -12.86 62.55 -2.50
CA PRO A 100 -11.96 61.50 -2.94
C PRO A 100 -10.51 61.80 -2.53
N GLY A 101 -9.80 60.79 -2.01
CA GLY A 101 -8.40 60.92 -1.58
C GLY A 101 -8.16 61.65 -0.26
N VAL A 102 -9.20 62.14 0.41
CA VAL A 102 -9.07 62.78 1.73
C VAL A 102 -9.25 61.72 2.84
N PRO A 103 -8.21 61.41 3.64
CA PRO A 103 -8.36 60.48 4.75
C PRO A 103 -9.18 61.10 5.89
N LEU A 104 -9.64 60.24 6.79
CA LEU A 104 -10.20 60.71 8.06
C LEU A 104 -9.10 61.40 8.90
N PRO A 105 -9.40 62.52 9.58
CA PRO A 105 -8.47 63.21 10.46
C PRO A 105 -7.87 62.30 11.54
N GLY A 106 -6.58 62.50 11.82
CA GLY A 106 -5.85 61.72 12.81
C GLY A 106 -5.54 60.29 12.37
N ASP A 107 -5.59 60.01 11.07
CA ASP A 107 -5.30 58.70 10.47
C ASP A 107 -6.20 57.58 11.04
N ARG A 108 -7.44 57.94 11.41
CA ARG A 108 -8.43 57.09 12.07
C ARG A 108 -9.21 56.22 11.08
N LEU A 109 -9.71 55.08 11.57
CA LEU A 109 -10.62 54.22 10.80
C LEU A 109 -12.09 54.65 11.01
N PRO A 110 -12.98 54.48 10.00
CA PRO A 110 -14.35 54.99 10.06
C PRO A 110 -15.16 54.52 11.27
N VAL A 111 -14.98 53.28 11.71
CA VAL A 111 -15.69 52.72 12.87
C VAL A 111 -15.38 53.48 14.17
N GLU A 112 -14.19 54.06 14.29
CA GLU A 112 -13.76 54.77 15.50
C GLU A 112 -14.59 56.04 15.76
N ALA A 113 -15.19 56.61 14.71
CA ALA A 113 -16.08 57.76 14.83
C ALA A 113 -17.46 57.42 15.40
N TRP A 114 -17.85 56.15 15.52
CA TRP A 114 -19.19 55.69 15.96
C TRP A 114 -19.67 56.37 17.27
N ARG A 115 -18.80 56.44 18.29
CA ARG A 115 -19.11 57.04 19.60
C ARG A 115 -18.76 58.53 19.72
N SER A 116 -18.48 59.21 18.61
CA SER A 116 -18.14 60.63 18.66
C SER A 116 -19.28 61.44 19.30
N PRO A 117 -18.99 62.28 20.32
CA PRO A 117 -20.02 63.07 21.00
C PRO A 117 -20.63 64.16 20.11
N HIS A 118 -20.09 64.38 18.91
CA HIS A 118 -20.52 65.45 18.01
C HIS A 118 -21.48 64.99 16.92
N TRP A 119 -21.89 63.72 16.95
CA TRP A 119 -23.02 63.27 16.16
C TRP A 119 -24.29 63.95 16.63
N VAL A 120 -24.90 64.73 15.74
CA VAL A 120 -26.17 65.40 15.98
C VAL A 120 -27.33 64.42 15.79
N ALA A 121 -28.22 64.34 16.78
CA ALA A 121 -29.36 63.41 16.79
C ALA A 121 -30.72 64.07 16.47
N VAL A 122 -30.76 65.40 16.32
CA VAL A 122 -31.98 66.18 16.03
C VAL A 122 -31.66 67.31 15.06
N THR A 123 -32.64 67.72 14.24
CA THR A 123 -32.45 68.81 13.27
C THR A 123 -32.08 70.11 13.97
N PRO A 124 -30.94 70.74 13.64
CA PRO A 124 -30.56 72.04 14.21
C PRO A 124 -31.56 73.13 13.85
N GLY A 125 -31.90 74.02 14.79
CA GLY A 125 -32.82 75.13 14.58
C GLY A 125 -32.20 76.42 14.00
N GLY A 126 -30.95 76.38 13.51
CA GLY A 126 -30.17 77.55 13.09
C GLY A 126 -29.10 77.22 12.04
N ALA A 127 -28.19 78.17 11.78
CA ALA A 127 -27.14 78.05 10.76
C ALA A 127 -26.35 76.74 10.91
N ILE A 128 -26.02 76.12 9.77
CA ILE A 128 -25.26 74.87 9.69
C ILE A 128 -23.90 75.12 10.36
N PRO A 129 -23.55 74.40 11.45
CA PRO A 129 -22.21 74.46 12.02
C PRO A 129 -21.15 74.15 10.94
N ASP A 130 -19.98 74.77 11.04
CA ASP A 130 -18.87 74.53 10.10
C ASP A 130 -18.61 73.00 9.93
N PRO A 131 -18.65 72.43 8.71
CA PRO A 131 -18.63 70.98 8.52
C PRO A 131 -17.33 70.27 8.92
N LEU A 132 -16.30 70.98 9.40
CA LEU A 132 -14.98 70.40 9.64
C LEU A 132 -14.36 70.85 10.97
N THR A 133 -14.78 70.17 12.03
CA THR A 133 -13.80 69.56 12.91
C THR A 133 -14.36 68.19 13.27
N LEU A 134 -13.92 67.13 12.59
CA LEU A 134 -14.11 65.80 13.17
C LEU A 134 -13.44 65.86 14.55
N PRO A 135 -14.20 65.75 15.63
CA PRO A 135 -13.72 66.18 16.92
C PRO A 135 -12.83 65.11 17.55
N PRO A 136 -11.92 65.49 18.45
CA PRO A 136 -11.30 64.54 19.37
C PRO A 136 -12.42 63.93 20.24
N GLY A 137 -12.96 62.80 19.81
CA GLY A 137 -13.78 61.96 20.69
C GLY A 137 -12.89 61.34 21.78
N PRO A 138 -13.42 61.15 23.00
CA PRO A 138 -12.77 60.30 24.01
C PRO A 138 -12.59 58.88 23.44
N THR A 139 -11.76 58.07 24.12
CA THR A 139 -11.23 56.76 23.70
C THR A 139 -12.16 55.95 22.80
N ALA A 140 -11.58 55.45 21.72
CA ALA A 140 -12.25 54.89 20.56
C ALA A 140 -13.14 53.69 20.91
N VAL A 141 -13.83 53.16 19.90
CA VAL A 141 -14.44 51.81 19.91
C VAL A 141 -13.49 50.74 20.47
N SER A 142 -12.18 51.03 20.58
CA SER A 142 -11.13 50.31 21.31
C SER A 142 -11.39 50.01 22.79
N GLU A 143 -12.15 50.84 23.53
CA GLU A 143 -12.36 50.63 24.97
C GLU A 143 -13.31 49.44 25.23
N GLY A 144 -12.79 48.39 25.88
CA GLY A 144 -13.53 47.16 26.19
C GLY A 144 -13.61 46.15 25.04
N LEU A 145 -12.80 46.28 23.98
CA LEU A 145 -12.73 45.29 22.90
C LEU A 145 -12.26 43.92 23.38
N ASP A 146 -11.31 43.87 24.32
CA ASP A 146 -10.81 42.62 24.89
C ASP A 146 -11.92 41.82 25.59
N ASP A 147 -12.68 42.49 26.45
CA ASP A 147 -13.82 41.87 27.14
C ASP A 147 -14.92 41.45 26.18
N PHE A 148 -15.17 42.27 25.16
CA PHE A 148 -16.10 41.91 24.09
C PHE A 148 -15.64 40.67 23.34
N ALA A 149 -14.37 40.60 22.95
CA ALA A 149 -13.81 39.46 22.24
C ALA A 149 -13.85 38.18 23.07
N VAL A 150 -13.49 38.25 24.36
CA VAL A 150 -13.63 37.12 25.30
C VAL A 150 -15.09 36.67 25.37
N SER A 151 -16.05 37.60 25.51
CA SER A 151 -17.49 37.26 25.56
C SER A 151 -18.03 36.65 24.26
N ARG A 152 -17.37 36.94 23.12
CA ARG A 152 -17.74 36.45 21.79
C ARG A 152 -16.78 35.36 21.27
N GLY A 153 -16.00 34.76 22.16
CA GLY A 153 -14.97 33.77 21.84
C GLY A 153 -15.37 32.69 20.80
N PRO A 154 -16.55 32.05 20.93
CA PRO A 154 -17.01 31.02 19.99
C PRO A 154 -17.20 31.49 18.54
N TRP A 155 -17.48 32.78 18.32
CA TRP A 155 -17.75 33.34 16.99
C TRP A 155 -16.54 34.03 16.35
N LEU A 156 -15.53 34.41 17.16
CA LEU A 156 -14.41 35.24 16.72
C LEU A 156 -13.75 34.76 15.42
N ALA A 157 -13.39 33.49 15.34
CA ALA A 157 -12.65 32.97 14.19
C ALA A 157 -13.46 33.05 12.89
N ALA A 158 -14.71 32.59 12.92
CA ALA A 158 -15.59 32.61 11.74
C ALA A 158 -15.91 34.04 11.28
N VAL A 159 -16.17 34.95 12.23
CA VAL A 159 -16.44 36.36 11.91
C VAL A 159 -15.19 37.03 11.34
N LEU A 160 -14.01 36.85 11.95
CA LEU A 160 -12.78 37.45 11.45
C LEU A 160 -12.38 36.92 10.07
N ALA A 161 -12.60 35.63 9.79
CA ALA A 161 -12.39 35.04 8.47
C ALA A 161 -13.27 35.71 7.40
N ASP A 162 -14.56 35.90 7.69
CA ASP A 162 -15.49 36.55 6.76
C ASP A 162 -15.25 38.05 6.62
N LEU A 163 -14.84 38.75 7.70
CA LEU A 163 -14.46 40.16 7.63
C LEU A 163 -13.16 40.35 6.83
N ARG A 164 -12.18 39.44 6.98
CA ARG A 164 -10.99 39.41 6.12
C ARG A 164 -11.38 39.24 4.66
N ARG A 165 -12.19 38.24 4.34
CA ARG A 165 -12.69 38.00 2.96
C ARG A 165 -13.48 39.19 2.43
N ALA A 166 -14.29 39.84 3.27
CA ALA A 166 -15.01 41.04 2.90
C ALA A 166 -14.07 42.23 2.60
N SER A 167 -12.83 42.23 3.10
CA SER A 167 -11.85 43.29 2.83
C SER A 167 -11.07 43.14 1.52
N GLU A 168 -11.13 41.96 0.87
CA GLU A 168 -10.45 41.68 -0.39
C GLU A 168 -11.00 42.52 -1.57
N PRO A 169 -10.26 42.70 -2.67
CA PRO A 169 -10.78 43.39 -3.86
C PRO A 169 -12.13 42.82 -4.32
N ARG A 170 -13.11 43.69 -4.62
CA ARG A 170 -14.51 43.27 -4.83
C ARG A 170 -14.70 42.59 -6.18
N GLU A 171 -15.15 41.34 -6.17
CA GLU A 171 -15.77 40.72 -7.33
C GLU A 171 -17.20 41.27 -7.56
N PRO A 172 -17.63 41.46 -8.82
CA PRO A 172 -19.00 41.84 -9.13
C PRO A 172 -20.00 40.84 -8.51
N GLY A 173 -20.96 41.32 -7.70
CA GLY A 173 -21.98 40.47 -7.08
C GLY A 173 -21.64 39.91 -5.69
N GLY A 174 -20.52 40.32 -5.07
CA GLY A 174 -20.20 39.94 -3.70
C GLY A 174 -21.31 40.29 -2.71
N ARG A 175 -21.78 39.27 -1.97
CA ARG A 175 -22.85 39.39 -0.95
C ARG A 175 -22.28 39.90 0.39
N PRO A 176 -23.03 40.74 1.13
CA PRO A 176 -22.58 41.25 2.42
C PRO A 176 -22.45 40.14 3.47
N VAL A 177 -21.52 40.36 4.40
CA VAL A 177 -21.44 39.61 5.67
C VAL A 177 -22.45 40.23 6.63
N VAL A 178 -23.34 39.40 7.17
CA VAL A 178 -24.41 39.81 8.07
C VAL A 178 -24.02 39.47 9.51
N LEU A 179 -23.96 40.49 10.37
CA LEU A 179 -23.71 40.35 11.80
C LEU A 179 -25.02 40.57 12.56
N VAL A 180 -25.52 39.53 13.24
CA VAL A 180 -26.73 39.61 14.04
C VAL A 180 -26.37 39.82 15.50
N GLU A 181 -26.69 41.01 16.03
CA GLU A 181 -26.47 41.37 17.42
C GLU A 181 -27.71 42.08 17.99
N ARG A 182 -27.85 42.08 19.32
CA ARG A 182 -28.97 42.78 19.99
C ARG A 182 -28.84 44.30 19.94
N GLN A 183 -27.61 44.80 19.75
CA GLN A 183 -27.30 46.23 19.78
C GLN A 183 -26.37 46.59 18.63
N CYS A 184 -26.63 47.72 17.97
CA CYS A 184 -25.74 48.29 16.94
C CYS A 184 -24.31 48.53 17.46
N ALA A 185 -24.18 48.77 18.77
CA ALA A 185 -22.89 48.95 19.42
C ALA A 185 -22.03 47.68 19.37
N ASP A 186 -22.63 46.49 19.41
CA ASP A 186 -21.89 45.22 19.31
C ASP A 186 -21.42 44.97 17.88
N VAL A 187 -22.24 45.32 16.87
CA VAL A 187 -21.80 45.33 15.46
C VAL A 187 -20.63 46.29 15.26
N ALA A 188 -20.68 47.48 15.86
CA ALA A 188 -19.56 48.42 15.83
C ALA A 188 -18.30 47.86 16.53
N ARG A 189 -18.44 47.12 17.64
CA ARG A 189 -17.31 46.46 18.32
C ARG A 189 -16.69 45.36 17.45
N TRP A 190 -17.48 44.56 16.72
CA TRP A 190 -16.96 43.61 15.73
C TRP A 190 -16.11 44.29 14.65
N LEU A 191 -16.59 45.41 14.12
CA LEU A 191 -15.84 46.23 13.17
C LEU A 191 -14.59 46.86 13.80
N GLY A 192 -14.64 47.19 15.10
CA GLY A 192 -13.49 47.62 15.89
C GLY A 192 -12.43 46.53 16.04
N LEU A 193 -12.82 45.28 16.35
CA LEU A 193 -11.91 44.13 16.37
C LEU A 193 -11.24 43.95 15.01
N ALA A 194 -12.02 43.98 13.92
CA ALA A 194 -11.48 43.88 12.56
C ALA A 194 -10.52 45.03 12.23
N SER A 195 -10.81 46.25 12.68
CA SER A 195 -9.96 47.43 12.46
C SER A 195 -8.58 47.31 13.11
N VAL A 196 -8.50 46.66 14.28
CA VAL A 196 -7.23 46.38 14.95
C VAL A 196 -6.52 45.18 14.30
N THR A 197 -7.27 44.15 13.89
CA THR A 197 -6.75 42.87 13.38
C THR A 197 -6.22 42.96 11.95
N LEU A 198 -6.99 43.60 11.05
CA LEU A 198 -6.70 43.64 9.62
C LEU A 198 -5.61 44.69 9.31
N PRO A 199 -4.78 44.47 8.26
CA PRO A 199 -3.96 45.52 7.69
C PRO A 199 -4.79 46.75 7.35
N ARG A 200 -4.19 47.93 7.48
CA ARG A 200 -4.89 49.22 7.34
C ARG A 200 -5.68 49.32 6.03
N GLU A 201 -5.04 49.01 4.90
CA GLU A 201 -5.66 49.07 3.58
C GLU A 201 -6.86 48.13 3.42
N SER A 202 -6.85 47.01 4.13
CA SER A 202 -7.96 46.06 4.16
C SER A 202 -9.10 46.59 5.04
N ALA A 203 -8.79 47.12 6.22
CA ALA A 203 -9.79 47.72 7.11
C ALA A 203 -10.52 48.91 6.43
N GLU A 204 -9.81 49.75 5.68
CA GLU A 204 -10.41 50.89 4.96
C GLU A 204 -11.37 50.48 3.82
N ARG A 205 -11.20 49.28 3.26
CA ARG A 205 -12.07 48.72 2.21
C ARG A 205 -13.39 48.17 2.75
N LEU A 206 -13.51 47.99 4.06
CA LEU A 206 -14.74 47.52 4.69
C LEU A 206 -15.77 48.65 4.78
N THR A 207 -16.67 48.71 3.80
CA THR A 207 -17.90 49.51 3.93
C THR A 207 -18.91 48.76 4.80
N PHE A 208 -19.63 49.48 5.66
CA PHE A 208 -20.53 48.85 6.62
C PHE A 208 -21.74 49.70 6.95
N THR A 209 -22.80 49.06 7.47
CA THR A 209 -23.83 49.71 8.28
C THR A 209 -24.08 48.88 9.54
N THR A 210 -24.18 49.51 10.72
CA THR A 210 -24.43 48.80 11.98
C THR A 210 -25.88 48.35 12.16
N TYR A 211 -26.80 48.77 11.29
CA TYR A 211 -28.18 48.31 11.25
C TYR A 211 -28.86 48.53 9.89
N THR A 212 -29.54 47.50 9.39
CA THR A 212 -30.50 47.59 8.28
C THR A 212 -31.53 46.47 8.39
N ARG A 213 -32.75 46.70 7.92
CA ARG A 213 -33.76 45.64 7.75
C ARG A 213 -33.70 44.94 6.39
N ARG A 214 -32.91 45.49 5.47
CA ARG A 214 -32.78 45.00 4.08
C ARG A 214 -31.33 44.63 3.77
N PRO A 215 -30.78 43.60 4.41
CA PRO A 215 -29.37 43.23 4.23
C PRO A 215 -29.06 42.84 2.78
N GLY A 216 -29.99 42.21 2.06
CA GLY A 216 -29.79 41.76 0.67
C GLY A 216 -29.70 42.88 -0.37
N SER A 217 -30.23 44.08 -0.09
CA SER A 217 -30.17 45.23 -1.00
C SER A 217 -29.11 46.26 -0.60
N SER A 218 -28.30 45.97 0.44
CA SER A 218 -27.28 46.89 0.93
C SER A 218 -26.06 46.89 0.01
N ALA A 219 -25.56 48.09 -0.29
CA ALA A 219 -24.28 48.26 -1.00
C ALA A 219 -23.05 48.04 -0.10
N ALA A 220 -23.25 48.01 1.22
CA ALA A 220 -22.20 47.79 2.22
C ALA A 220 -21.68 46.34 2.17
N ARG A 221 -20.41 46.15 2.54
CA ARG A 221 -19.80 44.81 2.63
C ARG A 221 -20.14 44.09 3.92
N VAL A 222 -20.40 44.84 4.99
CA VAL A 222 -20.79 44.30 6.30
C VAL A 222 -22.08 44.99 6.74
N VAL A 223 -23.07 44.21 7.18
CA VAL A 223 -24.36 44.75 7.63
C VAL A 223 -24.74 44.18 8.98
N GLY A 224 -25.11 45.07 9.90
CA GLY A 224 -25.74 44.70 11.15
C GLY A 224 -27.24 44.50 10.96
N VAL A 225 -27.80 43.47 11.59
CA VAL A 225 -29.25 43.23 11.63
C VAL A 225 -29.66 42.84 13.05
N LEU A 226 -30.92 43.08 13.40
CA LEU A 226 -31.47 42.59 14.67
C LEU A 226 -31.86 41.11 14.55
N PRO A 227 -31.99 40.38 15.67
CA PRO A 227 -32.38 38.97 15.65
C PRO A 227 -33.66 38.65 14.87
N GLU A 228 -34.64 39.57 14.85
CA GLU A 228 -35.90 39.40 14.12
C GLU A 228 -35.72 39.29 12.60
N ASP A 229 -34.69 39.91 12.02
CA ASP A 229 -34.43 39.89 10.57
C ASP A 229 -33.49 38.75 10.13
N THR A 230 -33.12 37.84 11.05
CA THR A 230 -32.14 36.75 10.80
C THR A 230 -32.61 35.79 9.70
N GLU A 231 -33.86 35.33 9.77
CA GLU A 231 -34.38 34.33 8.83
C GLU A 231 -34.50 34.91 7.41
N ALA A 232 -34.86 36.19 7.29
CA ALA A 232 -34.88 36.89 6.01
C ALA A 232 -33.47 36.98 5.39
N ALA A 233 -32.45 37.26 6.21
CA ALA A 233 -31.06 37.27 5.76
C ALA A 233 -30.57 35.89 5.30
N ARG A 234 -30.93 34.82 6.03
CA ARG A 234 -30.61 33.43 5.67
C ARG A 234 -31.30 32.98 4.39
N ALA A 235 -32.59 33.29 4.23
CA ALA A 235 -33.35 32.99 3.03
C ALA A 235 -32.77 33.68 1.78
N GLY A 236 -32.14 34.85 1.95
CA GLY A 236 -31.38 35.55 0.91
C GLY A 236 -30.03 34.90 0.54
N GLY A 237 -29.65 33.80 1.21
CA GLY A 237 -28.36 33.12 1.01
C GLY A 237 -27.16 34.00 1.38
N LEU A 238 -27.33 34.90 2.34
CA LEU A 238 -26.25 35.74 2.87
C LEU A 238 -25.40 34.94 3.89
N ARG A 239 -24.17 35.39 4.13
CA ARG A 239 -23.32 34.82 5.20
C ARG A 239 -23.73 35.45 6.53
N VAL A 240 -24.45 34.71 7.36
CA VAL A 240 -25.07 35.21 8.60
C VAL A 240 -24.37 34.67 9.83
N HIS A 241 -23.85 35.58 10.65
CA HIS A 241 -23.28 35.28 11.97
C HIS A 241 -24.23 35.71 13.08
N VAL A 242 -24.83 34.74 13.78
CA VAL A 242 -25.74 35.02 14.90
C VAL A 242 -24.96 35.09 16.21
N CYS A 243 -24.45 36.28 16.53
CA CYS A 243 -23.56 36.51 17.67
C CYS A 243 -24.29 36.81 18.99
N ALA A 244 -25.61 36.98 18.95
CA ALA A 244 -26.47 37.22 20.11
C ALA A 244 -27.23 35.98 20.64
N GLY A 245 -26.97 34.81 20.04
CA GLY A 245 -27.70 33.55 20.26
C GLY A 245 -26.83 32.43 20.80
N GLN A 246 -27.23 31.18 20.51
CA GLN A 246 -26.44 30.00 20.87
C GLN A 246 -25.13 29.95 20.07
N ALA A 247 -24.05 29.53 20.72
CA ALA A 247 -22.77 29.31 20.06
C ALA A 247 -22.93 28.32 18.89
N PRO A 248 -22.21 28.53 17.77
CA PRO A 248 -22.31 27.65 16.60
C PRO A 248 -21.93 26.22 17.00
N SER A 249 -22.81 25.26 16.66
CA SER A 249 -22.69 23.85 17.07
C SER A 249 -21.76 23.02 16.17
N GLY A 250 -21.07 23.62 15.19
CA GLY A 250 -20.26 22.93 14.19
C GLY A 250 -19.01 23.70 13.79
N GLY A 251 -17.96 22.93 13.47
CA GLY A 251 -16.65 23.28 12.88
C GLY A 251 -16.19 24.74 12.94
N GLY A 252 -15.06 24.97 13.64
CA GLY A 252 -14.30 26.21 13.46
C GLY A 252 -13.97 26.48 11.99
N THR A 253 -13.65 27.72 11.65
CA THR A 253 -13.23 28.04 10.28
C THR A 253 -11.91 27.35 9.95
N ASP A 254 -11.76 26.86 8.72
CA ASP A 254 -10.49 26.33 8.18
C ASP A 254 -9.44 27.44 7.93
N ASP A 255 -9.77 28.69 8.29
CA ASP A 255 -8.87 29.83 8.14
C ASP A 255 -7.95 29.90 9.36
N VAL A 256 -6.76 29.33 9.21
CA VAL A 256 -5.72 29.24 10.25
C VAL A 256 -5.34 30.63 10.79
N TRP A 257 -5.30 31.65 9.93
CA TRP A 257 -5.01 33.03 10.37
C TRP A 257 -6.13 33.56 11.26
N ALA A 258 -7.40 33.36 10.88
CA ALA A 258 -8.53 33.85 11.66
C ALA A 258 -8.69 33.11 13.00
N THR A 259 -8.40 31.81 13.02
CA THR A 259 -8.37 31.01 14.25
C THR A 259 -7.24 31.48 15.17
N THR A 260 -6.05 31.78 14.64
CA THR A 260 -4.95 32.37 15.41
C THR A 260 -5.33 33.75 15.96
N ALA A 261 -5.90 34.62 15.13
CA ALA A 261 -6.35 35.96 15.53
C ALA A 261 -7.41 35.90 16.63
N ALA A 262 -8.35 34.95 16.54
CA ALA A 262 -9.33 34.72 17.59
C ALA A 262 -8.67 34.33 18.93
N ARG A 263 -7.63 33.50 18.91
CA ARG A 263 -6.88 33.12 20.13
C ARG A 263 -6.11 34.31 20.72
N VAL A 264 -5.48 35.13 19.88
CA VAL A 264 -4.82 36.37 20.30
C VAL A 264 -5.78 37.30 21.05
N TRP A 265 -6.98 37.50 20.49
CA TRP A 265 -8.02 38.30 21.14
C TRP A 265 -8.53 37.70 22.45
N ARG A 266 -8.76 36.37 22.52
CA ARG A 266 -9.20 35.70 23.76
C ARG A 266 -8.17 35.83 24.88
N ASN A 267 -6.89 35.95 24.55
CA ASN A 267 -5.81 36.14 25.50
C ASN A 267 -5.53 37.63 25.82
N ARG A 268 -6.32 38.56 25.26
CA ARG A 268 -6.20 40.01 25.47
C ARG A 268 -4.82 40.56 25.07
N SER A 269 -4.30 40.08 23.94
CA SER A 269 -2.97 40.48 23.43
C SER A 269 -3.02 41.12 22.03
N PRO A 270 -3.84 42.17 21.79
CA PRO A 270 -3.98 42.78 20.46
C PRO A 270 -2.69 43.43 19.93
N GLU A 271 -1.72 43.73 20.79
CA GLU A 271 -0.40 44.23 20.41
C GLU A 271 0.35 43.27 19.46
N LEU A 272 0.08 41.96 19.54
CA LEU A 272 0.72 40.94 18.71
C LEU A 272 0.36 41.09 17.23
N PHE A 273 -0.77 41.72 16.88
CA PHE A 273 -1.10 42.00 15.48
C PHE A 273 -0.13 43.00 14.85
N ARG A 274 0.38 43.96 15.63
CA ARG A 274 1.39 44.92 15.17
C ARG A 274 2.74 44.22 15.03
N GLU A 275 3.15 43.43 16.02
CA GLU A 275 4.40 42.67 15.96
C GLU A 275 4.43 41.70 14.78
N ALA A 276 3.33 41.00 14.50
CA ALA A 276 3.24 40.09 13.37
C ALA A 276 3.35 40.80 12.01
N ARG A 277 3.00 42.09 11.90
CA ARG A 277 3.15 42.91 10.67
C ARG A 277 4.58 43.36 10.44
N GLU A 278 5.41 43.39 11.48
CA GLU A 278 6.84 43.71 11.36
C GLU A 278 7.63 42.51 10.79
N LEU A 279 7.06 41.30 10.84
CA LEU A 279 7.65 40.11 10.26
C LEU A 279 7.37 40.01 8.74
N PRO A 280 8.30 39.44 7.96
CA PRO A 280 8.13 39.30 6.51
C PRO A 280 7.04 38.28 6.16
N GLY A 281 6.11 38.66 5.28
CA GLY A 281 5.08 37.76 4.77
C GLY A 281 3.99 38.50 3.99
N GLU A 282 3.19 37.73 3.26
CA GLU A 282 1.98 38.26 2.62
C GLU A 282 0.96 38.69 3.68
N PRO A 283 0.10 39.68 3.38
CA PRO A 283 -1.03 40.01 4.21
C PRO A 283 -1.85 38.76 4.53
N PHE A 284 -2.18 38.56 5.81
CA PHE A 284 -2.95 37.42 6.30
C PHE A 284 -2.27 36.05 6.24
N ALA A 285 -0.96 35.98 5.99
CA ALA A 285 -0.22 34.75 6.23
C ALA A 285 -0.40 34.31 7.69
N ALA A 286 -0.79 33.05 7.92
CA ALA A 286 -1.02 32.53 9.27
C ALA A 286 0.29 32.43 10.08
N GLY A 287 1.40 32.13 9.41
CA GLY A 287 2.72 31.90 10.03
C GLY A 287 3.22 33.03 10.94
N PRO A 288 3.38 34.28 10.45
CA PRO A 288 3.85 35.40 11.28
C PRO A 288 3.04 35.61 12.57
N LEU A 289 1.70 35.54 12.46
CA LEU A 289 0.81 35.72 13.61
C LEU A 289 0.90 34.53 14.57
N ALA A 290 0.97 33.30 14.06
CA ALA A 290 1.10 32.10 14.86
C ALA A 290 2.46 32.05 15.60
N VAL A 291 3.56 32.42 14.94
CA VAL A 291 4.88 32.54 15.59
C VAL A 291 4.84 33.56 16.72
N THR A 292 4.28 34.75 16.46
CA THR A 292 4.19 35.82 17.46
C THR A 292 3.33 35.38 18.66
N ALA A 293 2.22 34.70 18.40
CA ALA A 293 1.35 34.16 19.44
C ALA A 293 2.03 33.06 20.28
N LEU A 294 2.75 32.13 19.65
CA LEU A 294 3.52 31.09 20.36
C LEU A 294 4.65 31.70 21.20
N CYS A 295 5.38 32.69 20.68
CA CYS A 295 6.43 33.38 21.43
C CYS A 295 5.89 34.15 22.65
N ALA A 296 4.62 34.56 22.60
CA ALA A 296 3.90 35.18 23.72
C ALA A 296 3.26 34.16 24.69
N GLY A 297 3.43 32.85 24.46
CA GLY A 297 2.89 31.79 25.32
C GLY A 297 1.41 31.45 25.09
N ILE A 298 0.84 31.85 23.95
CA ILE A 298 -0.55 31.53 23.61
C ILE A 298 -0.63 30.09 23.06
N VAL A 299 -1.49 29.28 23.66
CA VAL A 299 -1.72 27.89 23.22
C VAL A 299 -2.50 27.87 21.90
N LEU A 300 -1.89 27.31 20.86
CA LEU A 300 -2.46 27.16 19.52
C LEU A 300 -2.79 25.69 19.20
N GLY A 301 -3.67 25.46 18.22
CA GLY A 301 -3.98 24.13 17.69
C GLY A 301 -2.95 23.62 16.67
N PRO A 302 -3.13 22.39 16.15
CA PRO A 302 -2.14 21.74 15.29
C PRO A 302 -1.91 22.51 13.98
N ASP A 303 -2.95 23.03 13.33
CA ASP A 303 -2.81 23.75 12.05
C ASP A 303 -2.06 25.08 12.23
N GLU A 304 -2.33 25.80 13.32
CA GLU A 304 -1.62 27.03 13.65
C GLU A 304 -0.14 26.77 14.00
N ARG A 305 0.15 25.68 14.74
CA ARG A 305 1.53 25.25 15.05
C ARG A 305 2.28 24.84 13.79
N ALA A 306 1.64 24.09 12.90
CA ALA A 306 2.19 23.72 11.59
C ALA A 306 2.49 24.96 10.73
N ALA A 307 1.58 25.95 10.71
CA ALA A 307 1.79 27.20 9.99
C ALA A 307 2.95 28.04 10.55
N ALA A 308 3.10 28.08 11.88
CA ALA A 308 4.23 28.74 12.54
C ALA A 308 5.56 28.08 12.19
N ALA A 309 5.63 26.75 12.32
CA ALA A 309 6.84 25.97 12.02
C ALA A 309 7.23 26.08 10.53
N GLY A 310 6.25 25.93 9.62
CA GLY A 310 6.47 26.05 8.18
C GLY A 310 6.99 27.43 7.76
N TRP A 311 6.38 28.51 8.26
CA TRP A 311 6.84 29.86 7.94
C TRP A 311 8.26 30.14 8.44
N ALA A 312 8.59 29.67 9.66
CA ALA A 312 9.92 29.83 10.24
C ALA A 312 10.97 28.99 9.49
N ALA A 313 10.61 27.79 9.02
CA ALA A 313 11.47 26.94 8.21
C ALA A 313 11.85 27.61 6.87
N ASP A 314 10.89 28.25 6.21
CA ASP A 314 11.11 28.97 4.95
C ASP A 314 11.96 30.24 5.13
N ARG A 315 12.00 30.80 6.35
CA ARG A 315 12.61 32.09 6.68
C ARG A 315 13.47 32.00 7.94
N PRO A 316 14.55 31.21 7.94
CA PRO A 316 15.36 30.93 9.12
C PRO A 316 16.03 32.17 9.74
N TYR A 317 16.16 33.26 8.98
CA TYR A 317 16.75 34.54 9.43
C TYR A 317 15.73 35.61 9.84
N ALA A 318 14.42 35.31 9.77
CA ALA A 318 13.38 36.28 10.11
C ALA A 318 13.20 36.48 11.63
N LEU A 319 13.71 35.54 12.44
CA LEU A 319 13.63 35.58 13.90
C LEU A 319 15.02 35.75 14.50
N ASP A 320 15.10 36.53 15.59
CA ASP A 320 16.30 36.60 16.41
C ASP A 320 16.44 35.33 17.29
N ALA A 321 17.61 35.14 17.88
CA ALA A 321 17.91 33.96 18.70
C ALA A 321 16.92 33.76 19.86
N LYS A 322 16.39 34.86 20.43
CA LYS A 322 15.44 34.81 21.54
C LYS A 322 14.09 34.28 21.07
N ARG A 323 13.54 34.85 19.99
CA ARG A 323 12.26 34.44 19.39
C ARG A 323 12.33 33.01 18.84
N THR A 324 13.47 32.62 18.25
CA THR A 324 13.70 31.23 17.82
C THR A 324 13.64 30.26 19.01
N GLY A 325 14.31 30.58 20.13
CA GLY A 325 14.24 29.76 21.34
C GLY A 325 12.82 29.62 21.89
N GLN A 326 12.07 30.74 21.96
CA GLN A 326 10.68 30.74 22.42
C GLN A 326 9.76 29.93 21.52
N LEU A 327 9.93 30.04 20.20
CA LEU A 327 9.16 29.25 19.23
C LEU A 327 9.43 27.75 19.39
N VAL A 328 10.70 27.35 19.51
CA VAL A 328 11.07 25.95 19.70
C VAL A 328 10.49 25.39 20.99
N GLU A 329 10.61 26.12 22.10
CA GLU A 329 10.04 25.72 23.39
C GLU A 329 8.52 25.53 23.32
N ALA A 330 7.82 26.47 22.68
CA ALA A 330 6.36 26.39 22.51
C ALA A 330 5.94 25.20 21.63
N LEU A 331 6.66 24.93 20.52
CA LEU A 331 6.37 23.80 19.64
C LEU A 331 6.69 22.45 20.29
N ALA A 332 7.78 22.36 21.05
CA ALA A 332 8.24 21.15 21.72
C ALA A 332 7.62 20.93 23.11
N SER A 333 6.70 21.79 23.55
CA SER A 333 6.13 21.74 24.90
C SER A 333 5.58 20.35 25.24
N PRO A 334 5.91 19.79 26.42
CA PRO A 334 5.31 18.55 26.89
C PRO A 334 3.81 18.78 27.20
N GLY A 335 2.96 17.80 26.91
CA GLY A 335 1.51 17.85 27.18
C GLY A 335 0.61 18.24 25.99
N ILE A 336 1.16 18.30 24.78
CA ILE A 336 0.39 18.42 23.54
C ILE A 336 0.11 17.02 22.99
N ASP A 337 -1.12 16.54 23.17
CA ASP A 337 -1.56 15.19 22.77
C ASP A 337 -2.29 15.17 21.41
N ASP A 338 -2.63 16.34 20.84
CA ASP A 338 -3.41 16.51 19.60
C ASP A 338 -2.56 16.71 18.34
N ARG A 339 -1.30 16.28 18.36
CA ARG A 339 -0.35 16.49 17.25
C ARG A 339 -0.75 15.73 16.00
N THR A 340 -0.49 16.33 14.85
CA THR A 340 -0.84 15.77 13.53
C THR A 340 0.40 15.57 12.65
N GLY A 341 0.31 14.69 11.65
CA GLY A 341 1.38 14.46 10.67
C GLY A 341 1.91 15.76 10.01
N PRO A 342 1.05 16.65 9.49
CA PRO A 342 1.47 17.93 8.93
C PRO A 342 2.24 18.83 9.90
N GLU A 343 1.92 18.79 11.20
CA GLU A 343 2.67 19.50 12.23
C GLU A 343 4.09 18.93 12.35
N PHE A 344 4.22 17.61 12.43
CA PHE A 344 5.52 16.94 12.49
C PHE A 344 6.38 17.21 11.24
N ASP A 345 5.79 17.20 10.05
CA ASP A 345 6.51 17.49 8.80
C ASP A 345 7.00 18.94 8.77
N ALA A 346 6.17 19.89 9.22
CA ALA A 346 6.56 21.30 9.32
C ALA A 346 7.67 21.52 10.37
N VAL A 347 7.61 20.82 11.49
CA VAL A 347 8.67 20.87 12.52
C VAL A 347 9.95 20.20 12.05
N GLY A 348 9.88 19.10 11.28
CA GLY A 348 11.06 18.49 10.65
C GLY A 348 11.79 19.46 9.72
N ARG A 349 11.04 20.18 8.86
CA ARG A 349 11.61 21.24 8.01
C ARG A 349 12.21 22.38 8.83
N LEU A 350 11.54 22.81 9.90
CA LEU A 350 12.08 23.84 10.80
C LEU A 350 13.38 23.36 11.46
N PHE A 351 13.42 22.14 11.96
CA PHE A 351 14.61 21.55 12.57
C PHE A 351 15.79 21.57 11.58
N GLY A 352 15.60 21.03 10.36
CA GLY A 352 16.64 21.06 9.32
C GLY A 352 17.05 22.47 8.90
N ALA A 353 16.13 23.44 8.95
CA ALA A 353 16.46 24.84 8.71
C ALA A 353 17.23 25.51 9.88
N LEU A 354 17.13 25.02 11.11
CA LEU A 354 17.87 25.55 12.25
C LEU A 354 19.19 24.81 12.49
N GLU A 355 19.32 23.59 11.97
CA GLU A 355 20.50 22.76 12.09
C GLU A 355 21.73 23.43 11.46
N GLY A 356 22.85 23.43 12.18
CA GLY A 356 24.07 24.15 11.81
C GLY A 356 23.99 25.68 11.94
N ARG A 357 22.80 26.26 12.18
CA ARG A 357 22.58 27.71 12.34
C ARG A 357 22.37 28.12 13.81
N CYS A 358 21.75 27.24 14.59
CA CYS A 358 21.53 27.43 16.03
C CYS A 358 22.34 26.44 16.86
N PRO A 359 22.69 26.79 18.12
CA PRO A 359 23.29 25.82 19.04
C PRO A 359 22.37 24.62 19.26
N ALA A 360 22.95 23.42 19.45
CA ALA A 360 22.21 22.18 19.68
C ALA A 360 21.24 22.28 20.88
N SER A 361 21.58 23.06 21.90
CA SER A 361 20.70 23.29 23.06
C SER A 361 19.37 23.96 22.70
N VAL A 362 19.32 24.73 21.60
CA VAL A 362 18.09 25.38 21.11
C VAL A 362 17.24 24.41 20.28
N THR A 363 17.86 23.54 19.48
CA THR A 363 17.15 22.62 18.58
C THR A 363 16.84 21.25 19.19
N ALA A 364 17.51 20.90 20.30
CA ALA A 364 17.34 19.63 21.01
C ALA A 364 15.87 19.29 21.37
N PRO A 365 15.01 20.24 21.81
CA PRO A 365 13.61 19.93 22.07
C PRO A 365 12.83 19.46 20.82
N LEU A 366 13.10 20.04 19.64
CA LEU A 366 12.48 19.58 18.39
C LEU A 366 12.99 18.19 17.99
N ALA A 367 14.30 17.96 18.12
CA ALA A 367 14.90 16.66 17.82
C ALA A 367 14.33 15.56 18.73
N ALA A 368 14.20 15.84 20.03
CA ALA A 368 13.58 14.94 21.00
C ALA A 368 12.12 14.61 20.63
N MET A 369 11.36 15.62 20.20
CA MET A 369 9.97 15.47 19.79
C MET A 369 9.83 14.58 18.54
N LEU A 370 10.60 14.85 17.49
CA LEU A 370 10.58 14.08 16.23
C LEU A 370 10.99 12.62 16.46
N VAL A 371 12.03 12.38 17.27
CA VAL A 371 12.47 11.01 17.58
C VAL A 371 11.47 10.28 18.48
N THR A 372 10.84 10.96 19.44
CA THR A 372 9.77 10.35 20.25
C THR A 372 8.62 9.87 19.37
N GLU A 373 8.21 10.69 18.40
CA GLU A 373 7.16 10.32 17.45
C GLU A 373 7.59 9.16 16.55
N ALA A 374 8.84 9.18 16.05
CA ALA A 374 9.41 8.07 15.30
C ALA A 374 9.46 6.77 16.12
N VAL A 375 9.70 6.82 17.44
CA VAL A 375 9.64 5.65 18.33
C VAL A 375 8.22 5.21 18.60
N ARG A 376 7.20 6.07 18.55
CA ARG A 376 5.79 5.68 18.79
C ARG A 376 5.04 5.24 17.54
N GLY A 377 5.59 5.54 16.36
CA GLY A 377 5.10 5.03 15.07
C GLY A 377 3.88 5.75 14.50
N GLY A 378 3.57 6.98 14.94
CA GLY A 378 2.39 7.71 14.46
C GLY A 378 2.59 8.43 13.11
N ASN A 379 3.83 8.72 12.69
CA ASN A 379 4.13 9.23 11.34
C ASN A 379 5.34 8.51 10.70
N GLY A 380 5.08 7.60 9.78
CA GLY A 380 6.10 6.77 9.10
C GLY A 380 6.96 7.52 8.06
N SER A 381 6.64 8.79 7.76
CA SER A 381 7.35 9.60 6.75
C SER A 381 8.28 10.66 7.36
N LEU A 382 8.53 10.59 8.67
CA LEU A 382 9.40 11.51 9.38
C LEU A 382 10.86 11.36 8.95
N GLU A 383 11.44 12.41 8.39
CA GLU A 383 12.90 12.53 8.27
C GLU A 383 13.51 12.62 9.68
N LEU A 384 14.46 11.72 9.96
CA LEU A 384 15.11 11.66 11.26
C LEU A 384 16.20 12.75 11.37
N PRO A 385 16.35 13.42 12.53
CA PRO A 385 17.45 14.35 12.76
C PRO A 385 18.83 13.70 12.59
N HIS A 386 19.86 14.46 12.25
CA HIS A 386 21.24 13.95 12.24
C HIS A 386 21.75 13.67 13.66
N ARG A 387 22.78 12.81 13.74
CA ARG A 387 23.37 12.36 15.02
C ARG A 387 23.91 13.50 15.86
N ASP A 388 24.41 14.56 15.23
CA ASP A 388 24.99 15.72 15.91
C ASP A 388 23.97 16.44 16.81
N ALA A 389 22.67 16.30 16.51
CA ALA A 389 21.58 16.85 17.33
C ALA A 389 21.46 16.23 18.72
N PHE A 390 22.02 15.03 18.92
CA PHE A 390 21.99 14.29 20.19
C PHE A 390 23.34 14.28 20.91
N VAL A 391 24.32 15.05 20.42
CA VAL A 391 25.63 15.18 21.08
C VAL A 391 25.49 16.18 22.24
N GLY A 392 25.38 15.66 23.47
CA GLY A 392 25.28 16.48 24.67
C GLY A 392 24.42 15.86 25.78
N PRO A 393 24.28 16.53 26.93
CA PRO A 393 23.46 16.04 28.03
C PRO A 393 21.98 15.93 27.66
N GLU A 394 21.46 16.82 26.80
CA GLU A 394 20.07 16.79 26.34
C GLU A 394 19.79 15.52 25.51
N GLY A 395 20.71 15.14 24.61
CA GLY A 395 20.59 13.92 23.82
C GLY A 395 20.68 12.65 24.67
N ALA A 396 21.52 12.64 25.71
CA ALA A 396 21.63 11.52 26.65
C ALA A 396 20.31 11.27 27.41
N VAL A 397 19.60 12.34 27.82
CA VAL A 397 18.29 12.23 28.48
C VAL A 397 17.24 11.64 27.53
N VAL A 398 17.25 12.02 26.25
CA VAL A 398 16.34 11.44 25.24
C VAL A 398 16.64 9.95 25.04
N ALA A 399 17.92 9.59 24.93
CA ALA A 399 18.35 8.20 24.77
C ALA A 399 17.96 7.35 25.99
N GLU A 400 18.22 7.82 27.22
CA GLU A 400 17.84 7.12 28.45
C GLU A 400 16.34 6.86 28.54
N ARG A 401 15.52 7.84 28.15
CA ARG A 401 14.06 7.72 28.17
C ARG A 401 13.52 6.76 27.11
N LEU A 402 14.05 6.80 25.89
CA LEU A 402 13.49 6.05 24.75
C LEU A 402 14.14 4.67 24.57
N ALA A 403 15.33 4.42 25.11
CA ALA A 403 16.03 3.14 24.96
C ALA A 403 15.18 1.93 25.41
N PRO A 404 14.47 1.95 26.56
CA PRO A 404 13.62 0.83 26.96
C PRO A 404 12.46 0.58 25.99
N GLU A 405 11.82 1.64 25.47
CA GLU A 405 10.73 1.53 24.49
C GLU A 405 11.25 0.93 23.17
N ILE A 406 12.39 1.40 22.68
CA ILE A 406 13.04 0.91 21.45
C ILE A 406 13.41 -0.57 21.59
N LEU A 407 14.08 -0.95 22.68
CA LEU A 407 14.51 -2.33 22.91
C LEU A 407 13.32 -3.28 23.11
N THR A 408 12.28 -2.83 23.83
CA THR A 408 11.04 -3.61 23.99
C THR A 408 10.35 -3.82 22.66
N GLU A 409 10.30 -2.79 21.81
CA GLU A 409 9.76 -2.96 20.48
C GLU A 409 10.65 -3.86 19.62
N LEU A 410 11.96 -3.68 19.59
CA LEU A 410 12.83 -4.56 18.81
C LEU A 410 12.85 -6.02 19.31
N GLY A 411 12.49 -6.25 20.58
CA GLY A 411 12.50 -7.56 21.25
C GLY A 411 11.50 -8.60 20.72
N GLU A 412 11.69 -9.86 21.14
CA GLU A 412 10.95 -11.03 20.67
C GLU A 412 9.47 -11.07 21.09
N GLY A 413 9.12 -10.41 22.20
CA GLY A 413 7.77 -10.41 22.75
C GLY A 413 6.78 -9.51 22.03
N ALA A 414 7.24 -8.80 21.00
CA ALA A 414 6.42 -7.82 20.32
C ALA A 414 6.02 -8.33 18.94
N GLY A 415 4.73 -8.18 18.61
CA GLY A 415 4.07 -8.83 17.47
C GLY A 415 4.67 -8.54 16.10
N PRO A 416 4.13 -9.16 15.02
CA PRO A 416 4.63 -8.96 13.67
C PRO A 416 4.58 -7.48 13.28
N ARG A 417 5.70 -6.98 12.72
CA ARG A 417 5.89 -5.59 12.30
C ARG A 417 6.12 -5.52 10.81
N SER A 418 5.83 -4.36 10.23
CA SER A 418 6.29 -4.05 8.89
C SER A 418 7.82 -3.89 8.85
N VAL A 419 8.40 -4.14 7.68
CA VAL A 419 9.81 -3.89 7.39
C VAL A 419 10.14 -2.43 7.65
N ALA A 420 9.33 -1.50 7.13
CA ALA A 420 9.53 -0.06 7.30
C ALA A 420 9.64 0.34 8.78
N ARG A 421 8.80 -0.24 9.64
CA ARG A 421 8.82 0.02 11.08
C ARG A 421 10.11 -0.48 11.74
N THR A 422 10.53 -1.69 11.38
CA THR A 422 11.76 -2.29 11.93
C THR A 422 13.00 -1.49 11.52
N VAL A 423 13.07 -1.06 10.25
CA VAL A 423 14.15 -0.20 9.73
C VAL A 423 14.18 1.13 10.47
N GLN A 424 13.03 1.78 10.66
CA GLN A 424 12.93 3.04 11.40
C GLN A 424 13.48 2.91 12.83
N LEU A 425 13.09 1.86 13.57
CA LEU A 425 13.56 1.63 14.94
C LEU A 425 15.08 1.38 15.01
N LEU A 426 15.65 0.64 14.06
CA LEU A 426 17.11 0.41 13.99
C LEU A 426 17.88 1.70 13.68
N ARG A 427 17.34 2.57 12.82
CA ARG A 427 17.93 3.90 12.55
C ARG A 427 17.89 4.78 13.81
N VAL A 428 16.75 4.80 14.51
CA VAL A 428 16.61 5.57 15.76
C VAL A 428 17.52 5.02 16.87
N ALA A 429 17.63 3.70 17.01
CA ALA A 429 18.54 3.07 17.98
C ALA A 429 19.99 3.54 17.76
N ARG A 430 20.44 3.55 16.51
CA ARG A 430 21.76 4.06 16.14
C ARG A 430 21.93 5.55 16.38
N LEU A 431 20.92 6.34 16.03
CA LEU A 431 20.90 7.79 16.23
C LEU A 431 21.12 8.16 17.71
N LEU A 432 20.43 7.46 18.60
CA LEU A 432 20.50 7.64 20.05
C LEU A 432 21.66 6.90 20.72
N GLY A 433 22.42 6.09 19.98
CA GLY A 433 23.52 5.29 20.54
C GLY A 433 23.05 4.18 21.48
N VAL A 434 21.84 3.66 21.29
CA VAL A 434 21.30 2.54 22.07
C VAL A 434 22.03 1.26 21.69
N ASP A 435 22.60 0.57 22.68
CA ASP A 435 23.25 -0.72 22.46
C ASP A 435 22.18 -1.81 22.24
N GLY A 436 22.02 -2.22 20.98
CA GLY A 436 21.11 -3.28 20.56
C GLY A 436 21.82 -4.59 20.22
N THR A 437 23.09 -4.76 20.58
CA THR A 437 23.92 -5.91 20.15
C THR A 437 23.31 -7.26 20.53
N GLU A 438 22.70 -7.38 21.73
CA GLU A 438 22.02 -8.60 22.17
C GLU A 438 20.71 -8.89 21.42
N SER A 439 19.99 -7.83 21.00
CA SER A 439 18.69 -7.96 20.31
C SER A 439 18.84 -8.14 18.80
N LEU A 440 19.97 -7.70 18.22
CA LEU A 440 20.19 -7.67 16.78
C LEU A 440 20.00 -9.03 16.08
N PRO A 441 20.52 -10.17 16.58
CA PRO A 441 20.31 -11.46 15.92
C PRO A 441 18.83 -11.81 15.78
N GLY A 442 18.05 -11.66 16.86
CA GLY A 442 16.61 -11.95 16.85
C GLY A 442 15.81 -10.98 15.97
N VAL A 443 16.18 -9.69 15.95
CA VAL A 443 15.57 -8.70 15.05
C VAL A 443 15.81 -9.09 13.60
N VAL A 444 17.04 -9.44 13.25
CA VAL A 444 17.43 -9.76 11.88
C VAL A 444 16.83 -11.08 11.40
N ASP A 445 16.77 -12.10 12.26
CA ASP A 445 16.14 -13.38 11.92
C ASP A 445 14.62 -13.24 11.67
N ARG A 446 13.98 -12.18 12.20
CA ARG A 446 12.60 -11.79 11.86
C ARG A 446 12.52 -10.87 10.63
N LEU A 447 13.44 -9.93 10.49
CA LEU A 447 13.47 -8.97 9.39
C LEU A 447 13.71 -9.66 8.04
N ALA A 448 14.64 -10.61 7.97
CA ALA A 448 15.00 -11.31 6.74
C ALA A 448 13.81 -12.01 6.06
N PRO A 449 12.98 -12.83 6.74
CA PRO A 449 11.79 -13.41 6.12
C PRO A 449 10.69 -12.37 5.85
N ALA A 450 10.56 -11.33 6.68
CA ALA A 450 9.59 -10.24 6.44
C ALA A 450 9.89 -9.46 5.15
N LEU A 451 11.18 -9.23 4.84
CA LEU A 451 11.62 -8.61 3.57
C LEU A 451 11.13 -9.39 2.35
N LEU A 452 11.28 -10.72 2.38
CA LEU A 452 10.84 -11.59 1.27
C LEU A 452 9.32 -11.60 1.15
N ALA A 453 8.61 -11.68 2.28
CA ALA A 453 7.14 -11.73 2.31
C ALA A 453 6.50 -10.41 1.83
N GLU A 454 6.97 -9.26 2.31
CA GLU A 454 6.44 -7.95 1.89
C GLU A 454 6.75 -7.66 0.42
N ALA A 455 7.96 -8.00 -0.05
CA ALA A 455 8.32 -7.84 -1.46
C ALA A 455 7.43 -8.68 -2.39
N ALA A 456 7.13 -9.93 -2.01
CA ALA A 456 6.23 -10.80 -2.75
C ALA A 456 4.77 -10.31 -2.73
N ALA A 457 4.28 -9.83 -1.59
CA ALA A 457 2.94 -9.28 -1.48
C ALA A 457 2.74 -8.01 -2.34
N GLU A 458 3.75 -7.14 -2.42
CA GLU A 458 3.73 -5.97 -3.30
C GLU A 458 3.68 -6.39 -4.79
N GLU A 459 4.45 -7.42 -5.18
CA GLU A 459 4.46 -7.99 -6.52
C GLU A 459 3.08 -8.54 -6.92
N GLU A 460 2.46 -9.35 -6.07
CA GLU A 460 1.12 -9.92 -6.29
C GLU A 460 0.02 -8.84 -6.36
N SER A 461 0.17 -7.75 -5.60
CA SER A 461 -0.79 -6.64 -5.59
C SER A 461 -0.67 -5.70 -6.80
N GLY A 462 0.33 -5.89 -7.66
CA GLY A 462 0.62 -5.02 -8.81
C GLY A 462 1.15 -3.62 -8.43
N LYS A 463 1.32 -3.31 -7.14
CA LYS A 463 1.99 -2.09 -6.68
C LYS A 463 3.51 -2.30 -6.80
N GLY A 464 4.13 -1.60 -7.75
CA GLY A 464 5.59 -1.68 -7.93
C GLY A 464 6.08 -2.87 -8.74
N ALA A 465 5.26 -3.43 -9.64
CA ALA A 465 5.65 -4.51 -10.54
C ALA A 465 6.87 -4.16 -11.45
N GLU A 466 7.17 -2.86 -11.63
CA GLU A 466 8.37 -2.38 -12.35
C GLU A 466 9.35 -1.60 -11.43
N GLY A 467 9.11 -1.56 -10.11
CA GLY A 467 9.86 -0.71 -9.17
C GLY A 467 10.37 -1.45 -7.92
N SER A 468 11.38 -0.87 -7.26
CA SER A 468 11.86 -1.34 -5.96
C SER A 468 10.75 -1.24 -4.90
N PRO A 469 10.69 -2.17 -3.93
CA PRO A 469 9.71 -2.12 -2.85
C PRO A 469 9.73 -0.78 -2.09
N GLY A 470 8.59 -0.36 -1.54
CA GLY A 470 8.47 0.95 -0.87
C GLY A 470 9.45 1.16 0.29
N PHE A 471 9.88 0.08 0.96
CA PHE A 471 10.87 0.10 2.04
C PHE A 471 12.33 0.13 1.58
N ALA A 472 12.61 -0.14 0.30
CA ALA A 472 13.97 -0.39 -0.19
C ALA A 472 14.94 0.79 -0.01
N PRO A 473 14.55 2.07 -0.27
CA PRO A 473 15.46 3.19 -0.04
C PRO A 473 15.94 3.30 1.41
N ALA A 474 15.00 3.23 2.36
CA ALA A 474 15.31 3.32 3.80
C ALA A 474 16.14 2.11 4.28
N LEU A 475 15.91 0.92 3.72
CA LEU A 475 16.72 -0.26 3.99
C LEU A 475 18.17 -0.06 3.50
N LEU A 476 18.36 0.42 2.28
CA LEU A 476 19.70 0.61 1.71
C LEU A 476 20.49 1.68 2.47
N GLU A 477 19.84 2.79 2.87
CA GLU A 477 20.44 3.79 3.77
C GLU A 477 20.88 3.15 5.09
N LEU A 478 20.02 2.34 5.73
CA LEU A 478 20.35 1.65 6.97
C LEU A 478 21.58 0.74 6.82
N LEU A 479 21.68 0.00 5.71
CA LEU A 479 22.79 -0.93 5.45
C LEU A 479 24.10 -0.21 5.12
N ASP A 480 24.04 1.00 4.57
CA ASP A 480 25.21 1.86 4.36
C ASP A 480 25.70 2.45 5.69
N GLU A 481 24.77 2.94 6.52
CA GLU A 481 25.06 3.57 7.81
C GLU A 481 25.51 2.57 8.91
N GLN A 482 25.03 1.32 8.87
CA GLN A 482 25.18 0.34 9.95
C GLN A 482 25.80 -0.99 9.50
N PHE A 483 27.14 -1.06 9.59
CA PHE A 483 27.93 -2.24 9.22
C PHE A 483 27.48 -3.55 9.90
N GLU A 484 27.14 -3.50 11.19
CA GLU A 484 26.74 -4.69 11.95
C GLU A 484 25.38 -5.22 11.50
N VAL A 485 24.40 -4.32 11.29
CA VAL A 485 23.08 -4.69 10.75
C VAL A 485 23.23 -5.29 9.36
N ARG A 486 24.07 -4.68 8.50
CA ARG A 486 24.36 -5.22 7.17
C ARG A 486 24.93 -6.63 7.22
N THR A 487 25.95 -6.84 8.04
CA THR A 487 26.60 -8.15 8.18
C THR A 487 25.63 -9.20 8.70
N ALA A 488 24.85 -8.87 9.74
CA ALA A 488 23.87 -9.79 10.31
C ALA A 488 22.76 -10.10 9.29
N LEU A 489 22.20 -9.10 8.60
CA LEU A 489 21.11 -9.26 7.65
C LEU A 489 21.52 -10.10 6.45
N LEU A 490 22.69 -9.83 5.88
CA LEU A 490 23.23 -10.64 4.78
C LEU A 490 23.45 -12.08 5.23
N GLY A 491 24.00 -12.30 6.43
CA GLY A 491 24.14 -13.65 6.99
C GLY A 491 22.79 -14.36 7.20
N ALA A 492 21.74 -13.64 7.60
CA ALA A 492 20.41 -14.23 7.78
C ALA A 492 19.73 -14.57 6.45
N LEU A 493 19.81 -13.69 5.45
CA LEU A 493 19.31 -13.96 4.11
C LEU A 493 20.07 -15.14 3.46
N ASP A 494 21.38 -15.25 3.67
CA ASP A 494 22.17 -16.39 3.19
C ASP A 494 21.75 -17.72 3.84
N ARG A 495 21.38 -17.70 5.13
CA ARG A 495 20.78 -18.88 5.82
C ARG A 495 19.38 -19.24 5.31
N LEU A 496 18.64 -18.29 4.75
CA LEU A 496 17.30 -18.52 4.20
C LEU A 496 17.33 -19.02 2.76
N ALA A 497 18.31 -18.57 1.96
CA ALA A 497 18.41 -18.89 0.54
C ALA A 497 18.36 -20.40 0.20
N PRO A 498 18.97 -21.33 0.95
CA PRO A 498 18.81 -22.76 0.67
C PRO A 498 17.37 -23.27 0.81
N ARG A 499 16.54 -22.63 1.64
CA ARG A 499 15.15 -23.05 1.88
C ARG A 499 14.23 -22.59 0.76
N ASP A 500 14.41 -21.36 0.29
CA ASP A 500 13.63 -20.74 -0.78
C ASP A 500 14.54 -19.83 -1.65
N PRO A 501 15.31 -20.43 -2.57
CA PRO A 501 16.29 -19.69 -3.35
C PRO A 501 15.64 -18.78 -4.39
N GLY A 502 14.47 -19.15 -4.91
CA GLY A 502 13.71 -18.38 -5.90
C GLY A 502 13.18 -17.07 -5.32
N ALA A 503 12.61 -17.10 -4.10
CA ALA A 503 12.17 -15.88 -3.42
C ALA A 503 13.33 -14.91 -3.15
N VAL A 504 14.50 -15.43 -2.74
CA VAL A 504 15.69 -14.59 -2.51
C VAL A 504 16.23 -14.01 -3.82
N ALA A 505 16.27 -14.78 -4.91
CA ALA A 505 16.71 -14.28 -6.22
C ALA A 505 15.81 -13.15 -6.73
N ARG A 506 14.48 -13.33 -6.71
CA ARG A 506 13.51 -12.29 -7.09
C ARG A 506 13.62 -11.03 -6.22
N PHE A 507 13.89 -11.19 -4.93
CA PHE A 507 14.14 -10.04 -4.05
C PHE A 507 15.40 -9.27 -4.47
N LEU A 508 16.51 -9.96 -4.77
CA LEU A 508 17.78 -9.34 -5.17
C LEU A 508 17.73 -8.67 -6.55
N GLU A 509 16.85 -9.12 -7.45
CA GLU A 509 16.60 -8.42 -8.72
C GLU A 509 16.00 -7.03 -8.52
N ARG A 510 15.22 -6.84 -7.45
CA ARG A 510 14.51 -5.58 -7.15
C ARG A 510 15.26 -4.69 -6.15
N VAL A 511 16.10 -5.29 -5.30
CA VAL A 511 16.86 -4.60 -4.25
C VAL A 511 18.34 -4.97 -4.36
N ALA A 512 19.14 -4.01 -4.84
CA ALA A 512 20.58 -4.17 -4.99
C ALA A 512 21.31 -4.08 -3.64
N LEU A 513 21.38 -5.20 -2.92
CA LEU A 513 22.08 -5.26 -1.63
C LEU A 513 23.60 -5.12 -1.79
N PRO A 514 24.26 -4.29 -0.94
CA PRO A 514 25.71 -4.11 -0.98
C PRO A 514 26.42 -5.21 -0.17
N PHE A 515 26.68 -6.38 -0.76
CA PHE A 515 27.57 -7.37 -0.13
C PHE A 515 28.98 -7.29 -0.71
N THR A 516 29.96 -7.04 0.17
CA THR A 516 31.39 -7.01 -0.19
C THR A 516 31.93 -8.43 -0.30
N GLY A 517 32.80 -8.71 -1.27
CA GLY A 517 33.36 -10.06 -1.52
C GLY A 517 34.16 -10.68 -0.35
N THR A 518 34.31 -9.97 0.76
CA THR A 518 35.00 -10.38 1.99
C THR A 518 34.22 -11.37 2.85
N GLN A 519 32.88 -11.35 2.82
CA GLN A 519 32.04 -12.26 3.61
C GLN A 519 31.71 -13.53 2.81
N ALA A 520 31.77 -14.69 3.47
CA ALA A 520 31.35 -15.97 2.90
C ALA A 520 29.81 -16.03 2.89
N LEU A 521 29.23 -15.61 1.77
CA LEU A 521 27.78 -15.60 1.52
C LEU A 521 27.48 -16.43 0.25
N PRO A 522 27.75 -17.75 0.29
CA PRO A 522 27.71 -18.60 -0.90
C PRO A 522 26.33 -18.60 -1.56
N HIS A 523 25.26 -18.69 -0.78
CA HIS A 523 23.90 -18.83 -1.30
C HIS A 523 23.37 -17.51 -1.86
N LEU A 524 23.64 -16.38 -1.21
CA LEU A 524 23.29 -15.06 -1.73
C LEU A 524 24.01 -14.74 -3.04
N ARG A 525 25.30 -15.09 -3.16
CA ARG A 525 26.05 -14.90 -4.42
C ARG A 525 25.44 -15.72 -5.55
N MET A 526 24.99 -16.93 -5.26
CA MET A 526 24.28 -17.77 -6.23
C MET A 526 22.96 -17.15 -6.67
N CYS A 527 22.13 -16.67 -5.73
CA CYS A 527 20.87 -15.99 -6.03
C CYS A 527 21.09 -14.70 -6.85
N ALA A 528 22.14 -13.94 -6.55
CA ALA A 528 22.49 -12.73 -7.32
C ALA A 528 23.02 -13.02 -8.73
N GLU A 529 23.71 -14.16 -8.93
CA GLU A 529 24.27 -14.53 -10.24
C GLU A 529 23.23 -15.09 -11.21
N VAL A 530 22.16 -15.74 -10.70
CA VAL A 530 21.19 -16.46 -11.54
C VAL A 530 20.61 -15.62 -12.69
N PRO A 531 20.22 -14.34 -12.52
CA PRO A 531 19.59 -13.58 -13.60
C PRO A 531 20.58 -13.28 -14.72
N GLY A 532 21.83 -12.96 -14.36
CA GLY A 532 22.93 -12.75 -15.32
C GLY A 532 23.34 -14.03 -16.03
N ALA A 533 23.32 -15.17 -15.33
CA ALA A 533 23.58 -16.48 -15.92
C ALA A 533 22.49 -16.87 -16.94
N MET A 534 21.21 -16.71 -16.59
CA MET A 534 20.09 -16.99 -17.49
C MET A 534 20.09 -16.06 -18.71
N ALA A 535 20.37 -14.76 -18.53
CA ALA A 535 20.42 -13.79 -19.63
C ALA A 535 21.53 -14.08 -20.65
N THR A 536 22.65 -14.65 -20.22
CA THR A 536 23.83 -14.90 -21.07
C THR A 536 23.86 -16.29 -21.68
N LEU A 537 23.41 -17.31 -20.95
CA LEU A 537 23.47 -18.72 -21.36
C LEU A 537 22.14 -19.23 -21.93
N GLY A 538 21.06 -18.45 -21.81
CA GLY A 538 19.76 -18.75 -22.38
C GLY A 538 19.15 -20.04 -21.80
N GLY A 539 18.66 -20.91 -22.68
CA GLY A 539 17.97 -22.15 -22.30
C GLY A 539 18.88 -23.30 -21.83
N ASP A 540 20.21 -23.13 -21.83
CA ASP A 540 21.16 -24.16 -21.38
C ASP A 540 21.25 -24.20 -19.85
N ARG A 541 20.34 -24.98 -19.25
CA ARG A 541 20.24 -25.15 -17.80
C ARG A 541 21.49 -25.75 -17.17
N ALA A 542 22.17 -26.66 -17.86
CA ALA A 542 23.40 -27.27 -17.35
C ALA A 542 24.51 -26.21 -17.24
N ALA A 543 24.66 -25.35 -18.25
CA ALA A 543 25.63 -24.25 -18.20
C ALA A 543 25.27 -23.22 -17.11
N VAL A 544 23.99 -22.86 -16.97
CA VAL A 544 23.52 -21.96 -15.92
C VAL A 544 23.83 -22.53 -14.54
N TRP A 545 23.53 -23.81 -14.31
CA TRP A 545 23.82 -24.49 -13.05
C TRP A 545 25.31 -24.44 -12.68
N HIS A 546 26.21 -24.78 -13.60
CA HIS A 546 27.65 -24.71 -13.36
C HIS A 546 28.14 -23.28 -13.07
N ARG A 547 27.53 -22.27 -13.72
CA ARG A 547 27.88 -20.87 -13.49
C ARG A 547 27.44 -20.40 -12.10
N VAL A 548 26.20 -20.71 -11.72
CA VAL A 548 25.63 -20.39 -10.40
C VAL A 548 26.43 -21.10 -9.31
N LEU A 549 26.73 -22.39 -9.47
CA LEU A 549 27.52 -23.14 -8.50
C LEU A 549 28.93 -22.55 -8.30
N ARG A 550 29.58 -22.08 -9.38
CA ARG A 550 30.86 -21.39 -9.28
C ARG A 550 30.77 -20.08 -8.52
N ALA A 551 29.66 -19.35 -8.62
CA ALA A 551 29.47 -18.08 -7.91
C ALA A 551 29.41 -18.25 -6.38
N ALA A 552 29.04 -19.44 -5.88
CA ALA A 552 29.11 -19.77 -4.46
C ALA A 552 30.52 -19.59 -3.89
N GLY A 553 31.55 -19.83 -4.71
CA GLY A 553 32.96 -19.79 -4.30
C GLY A 553 33.37 -20.89 -3.32
N LEU A 554 32.46 -21.83 -3.02
CA LEU A 554 32.67 -22.99 -2.17
C LEU A 554 32.35 -24.27 -2.95
N SER A 555 33.07 -25.33 -2.62
CA SER A 555 32.82 -26.64 -3.21
C SER A 555 31.58 -27.30 -2.57
N PRO A 556 30.74 -28.01 -3.35
CA PRO A 556 29.67 -28.86 -2.82
C PRO A 556 30.09 -29.87 -1.76
N PHE A 557 31.38 -30.25 -1.72
CA PHE A 557 31.92 -31.14 -0.70
C PHE A 557 32.10 -30.43 0.65
N ALA A 558 32.41 -29.13 0.64
CA ALA A 558 32.63 -28.33 1.84
C ALA A 558 31.32 -27.73 2.38
N GLU A 559 30.42 -27.31 1.48
CA GLU A 559 29.09 -26.80 1.82
C GLU A 559 28.03 -27.47 0.94
N PRO A 560 27.43 -28.59 1.35
CA PRO A 560 26.46 -29.32 0.53
C PRO A 560 25.20 -28.53 0.17
N LEU A 561 24.77 -27.56 0.98
CA LEU A 561 23.54 -26.81 0.72
C LEU A 561 23.63 -25.93 -0.55
N VAL A 562 24.83 -25.68 -1.09
CA VAL A 562 24.97 -25.02 -2.39
C VAL A 562 24.33 -25.85 -3.50
N LEU A 563 24.32 -27.18 -3.40
CA LEU A 563 23.61 -28.02 -4.38
C LEU A 563 22.11 -27.76 -4.32
N ARG A 564 21.54 -27.69 -3.11
CA ARG A 564 20.12 -27.40 -2.91
C ARG A 564 19.74 -26.05 -3.50
N THR A 565 20.57 -25.04 -3.25
CA THR A 565 20.38 -23.67 -3.75
C THR A 565 20.45 -23.65 -5.27
N ALA A 566 21.49 -24.23 -5.88
CA ALA A 566 21.66 -24.26 -7.33
C ALA A 566 20.51 -25.01 -8.03
N VAL A 567 20.08 -26.14 -7.45
CA VAL A 567 18.97 -26.92 -8.01
C VAL A 567 17.66 -26.13 -7.93
N GLY A 568 17.39 -25.50 -6.78
CA GLY A 568 16.19 -24.67 -6.60
C GLY A 568 16.14 -23.45 -7.51
N LEU A 569 17.29 -22.85 -7.86
CA LEU A 569 17.36 -21.70 -8.77
C LEU A 569 17.14 -22.07 -10.25
N VAL A 570 17.58 -23.26 -10.67
CA VAL A 570 17.56 -23.66 -12.10
C VAL A 570 16.33 -24.50 -12.47
N TRP A 571 15.80 -25.26 -11.51
CA TRP A 571 14.70 -26.21 -11.70
C TRP A 571 13.56 -25.98 -10.69
N GLU A 572 13.24 -24.72 -10.39
CA GLU A 572 12.18 -24.33 -9.43
C GLU A 572 10.84 -25.04 -9.73
N ASP A 573 10.35 -24.86 -10.97
CA ASP A 573 9.00 -25.29 -11.39
C ASP A 573 8.94 -26.68 -12.06
N ARG A 574 10.06 -27.35 -12.26
CA ARG A 574 10.12 -28.60 -13.05
C ARG A 574 11.24 -29.53 -12.60
N ALA A 575 11.05 -30.84 -12.74
CA ALA A 575 12.13 -31.80 -12.52
C ALA A 575 13.24 -31.67 -13.61
N PRO A 576 14.50 -31.98 -13.28
CA PRO A 576 15.56 -32.09 -14.27
C PRO A 576 15.26 -33.23 -15.26
N THR A 577 15.81 -33.13 -16.47
CA THR A 577 15.82 -34.28 -17.40
C THR A 577 16.75 -35.39 -16.88
N VAL A 578 16.68 -36.60 -17.44
CA VAL A 578 17.59 -37.70 -17.05
C VAL A 578 19.05 -37.34 -17.29
N GLU A 579 19.36 -36.72 -18.43
CA GLU A 579 20.71 -36.25 -18.74
C GLU A 579 21.20 -35.19 -17.74
N GLU A 580 20.34 -34.21 -17.42
CA GLU A 580 20.63 -33.18 -16.41
C GLU A 580 20.81 -33.82 -15.01
N ALA A 581 20.00 -34.81 -14.66
CA ALA A 581 20.08 -35.51 -13.38
C ALA A 581 21.36 -36.35 -13.24
N ARG A 582 21.84 -36.97 -14.33
CA ARG A 582 23.14 -37.66 -14.34
C ARG A 582 24.29 -36.68 -14.16
N LEU A 583 24.26 -35.56 -14.89
CA LEU A 583 25.21 -34.47 -14.70
C LEU A 583 25.25 -33.96 -13.25
N LEU A 584 24.07 -33.80 -12.62
CA LEU A 584 23.97 -33.40 -11.22
C LEU A 584 24.58 -34.46 -10.29
N LEU A 585 24.25 -35.74 -10.50
CA LEU A 585 24.75 -36.85 -9.70
C LEU A 585 26.27 -37.02 -9.81
N ASP A 586 26.85 -36.80 -10.99
CA ASP A 586 28.29 -36.90 -11.22
C ASP A 586 29.09 -35.74 -10.62
N ALA A 587 28.42 -34.60 -10.37
CA ALA A 587 29.09 -33.39 -9.92
C ALA A 587 29.36 -33.35 -8.40
N ALA A 588 28.76 -34.24 -7.61
CA ALA A 588 28.99 -34.34 -6.18
C ALA A 588 28.85 -35.78 -5.65
N THR A 589 29.25 -36.02 -4.40
CA THR A 589 29.09 -37.34 -3.78
C THR A 589 27.65 -37.57 -3.36
N SER A 590 27.26 -38.85 -3.24
CA SER A 590 25.94 -39.23 -2.69
C SER A 590 25.69 -38.62 -1.30
N ASP A 591 26.72 -38.50 -0.46
CA ASP A 591 26.62 -37.84 0.86
C ASP A 591 26.28 -36.35 0.75
N ALA A 592 26.85 -35.63 -0.22
CA ALA A 592 26.54 -34.23 -0.46
C ALA A 592 25.10 -34.06 -0.95
N HIS A 593 24.64 -34.92 -1.88
CA HIS A 593 23.24 -34.92 -2.32
C HIS A 593 22.25 -35.27 -1.20
N ARG A 594 22.64 -36.15 -0.26
CA ARG A 594 21.84 -36.48 0.93
C ARG A 594 21.71 -35.27 1.85
N ALA A 595 22.83 -34.63 2.19
CA ALA A 595 22.86 -33.43 3.02
C ALA A 595 22.09 -32.26 2.39
N ALA A 596 22.17 -32.11 1.06
CA ALA A 596 21.44 -31.10 0.31
C ALA A 596 19.94 -31.43 0.09
N GLY A 597 19.54 -32.69 0.26
CA GLY A 597 18.17 -33.15 -0.06
C GLY A 597 17.84 -33.15 -1.55
N THR A 598 18.83 -33.02 -2.44
CA THR A 598 18.62 -32.96 -3.90
C THR A 598 18.31 -34.32 -4.53
N TRP A 599 18.55 -35.42 -3.82
CA TRP A 599 18.32 -36.79 -4.30
C TRP A 599 16.86 -37.02 -4.72
N ALA A 600 15.88 -36.39 -4.05
CA ALA A 600 14.46 -36.52 -4.40
C ALA A 600 14.18 -36.03 -5.82
N ARG A 601 14.79 -34.91 -6.23
CA ARG A 601 14.68 -34.39 -7.61
C ARG A 601 15.33 -35.30 -8.65
N LEU A 602 16.36 -36.05 -8.27
CA LEU A 602 16.99 -37.05 -9.15
C LEU A 602 16.08 -38.28 -9.32
N VAL A 603 15.39 -38.69 -8.25
CA VAL A 603 14.36 -39.75 -8.30
C VAL A 603 13.19 -39.31 -9.21
N ASP A 604 12.70 -38.08 -9.03
CA ASP A 604 11.65 -37.51 -9.89
C ASP A 604 12.04 -37.52 -11.37
N ALA A 605 13.31 -37.21 -11.68
CA ALA A 605 13.82 -37.23 -13.06
C ALA A 605 13.84 -38.65 -13.65
N ALA A 606 14.29 -39.64 -12.88
CA ALA A 606 14.33 -41.04 -13.31
C ALA A 606 12.92 -41.60 -13.56
N LEU A 607 11.97 -41.29 -12.69
CA LEU A 607 10.59 -41.76 -12.80
C LEU A 607 9.79 -40.97 -13.87
N GLY A 608 9.97 -39.64 -13.93
CA GLY A 608 9.26 -38.75 -14.84
C GLY A 608 9.59 -38.94 -16.33
N ALA A 609 10.80 -39.39 -16.66
CA ALA A 609 11.18 -39.74 -18.04
C ALA A 609 10.40 -40.95 -18.61
N SER A 610 9.62 -41.62 -17.77
CA SER A 610 8.71 -42.67 -18.20
C SER A 610 7.42 -42.12 -18.82
N GLY A 611 7.09 -40.82 -18.65
CA GLY A 611 5.78 -40.27 -18.98
C GLY A 611 5.58 -39.71 -20.40
N THR A 612 6.61 -39.20 -21.09
CA THR A 612 6.42 -38.47 -22.36
C THR A 612 7.64 -38.51 -23.28
N GLY A 613 7.56 -39.28 -24.38
CA GLY A 613 8.51 -39.22 -25.51
C GLY A 613 9.01 -40.61 -26.00
N PRO A 614 9.06 -40.88 -27.33
CA PRO A 614 9.30 -42.22 -27.88
C PRO A 614 10.79 -42.55 -28.17
N SER A 615 11.76 -41.90 -27.52
CA SER A 615 13.17 -42.22 -27.77
C SER A 615 13.63 -43.42 -26.92
N ALA A 616 14.10 -44.48 -27.57
CA ALA A 616 14.67 -45.64 -26.88
C ALA A 616 15.93 -45.27 -26.08
N ALA A 617 16.69 -44.27 -26.52
CA ALA A 617 17.92 -43.83 -25.85
C ALA A 617 17.66 -43.23 -24.46
N SER A 618 16.62 -42.38 -24.32
CA SER A 618 16.26 -41.79 -23.02
C SER A 618 15.71 -42.83 -22.03
N THR A 619 15.27 -43.99 -22.53
CA THR A 619 14.74 -45.07 -21.71
C THR A 619 15.86 -45.86 -21.01
N ASP A 620 16.93 -46.20 -21.73
CA ASP A 620 18.05 -46.93 -21.16
C ASP A 620 18.87 -46.04 -20.20
N GLU A 621 18.93 -44.73 -20.49
CA GLU A 621 19.53 -43.75 -19.58
C GLU A 621 18.76 -43.61 -18.26
N ALA A 622 17.42 -43.63 -18.30
CA ALA A 622 16.60 -43.59 -17.09
C ALA A 622 16.82 -44.83 -16.21
N ALA A 623 16.97 -45.99 -16.84
CA ALA A 623 17.23 -47.25 -16.14
C ALA A 623 18.66 -47.31 -15.55
N ALA A 624 19.64 -46.76 -16.26
CA ALA A 624 21.00 -46.58 -15.72
C ALA A 624 21.03 -45.61 -14.54
N LEU A 625 20.33 -44.47 -14.63
CA LEU A 625 20.19 -43.52 -13.53
C LEU A 625 19.49 -44.18 -12.32
N ALA A 626 18.44 -44.97 -12.53
CA ALA A 626 17.77 -45.70 -11.45
C ALA A 626 18.72 -46.65 -10.70
N HIS A 627 19.58 -47.36 -11.43
CA HIS A 627 20.62 -48.22 -10.83
C HIS A 627 21.58 -47.41 -9.95
N ASP A 628 22.10 -46.30 -10.46
CA ASP A 628 23.05 -45.44 -9.74
C ASP A 628 22.39 -44.84 -8.47
N LEU A 629 21.11 -44.46 -8.55
CA LEU A 629 20.34 -43.94 -7.42
C LEU A 629 20.09 -44.99 -6.33
N LEU A 630 19.70 -46.22 -6.71
CA LEU A 630 19.50 -47.33 -5.76
C LEU A 630 20.80 -47.69 -5.02
N ARG A 631 21.94 -47.57 -5.69
CA ARG A 631 23.26 -47.79 -5.11
C ARG A 631 23.70 -46.62 -4.21
N GLY A 632 23.46 -45.38 -4.64
CA GLY A 632 23.89 -44.17 -3.93
C GLY A 632 23.04 -43.81 -2.72
N PHE A 633 21.75 -44.14 -2.73
CA PHE A 633 20.76 -43.71 -1.73
C PHE A 633 19.92 -44.87 -1.15
N PRO A 634 20.56 -45.93 -0.64
CA PRO A 634 19.85 -47.14 -0.23
C PRO A 634 18.95 -46.93 1.00
N GLY A 635 19.22 -45.91 1.84
CA GLY A 635 18.47 -45.64 3.07
C GLY A 635 17.40 -44.55 2.93
N GLU A 636 17.50 -43.71 1.90
CA GLU A 636 16.61 -42.56 1.67
C GLU A 636 15.41 -42.94 0.80
N ILE A 637 15.62 -43.82 -0.18
CA ILE A 637 14.61 -44.23 -1.14
C ILE A 637 13.82 -45.41 -0.56
N GLY A 638 12.58 -45.14 -0.14
CA GLY A 638 11.67 -46.10 0.47
C GLY A 638 10.41 -46.38 -0.35
N GLY A 639 9.57 -47.28 0.17
CA GLY A 639 8.20 -47.49 -0.26
C GLY A 639 8.02 -47.70 -1.77
N ARG A 640 7.15 -46.87 -2.33
CA ARG A 640 6.67 -46.91 -3.72
C ARG A 640 7.77 -46.50 -4.70
N GLU A 641 8.46 -45.39 -4.43
CA GLU A 641 9.53 -44.86 -5.30
C GLU A 641 10.65 -45.88 -5.45
N ARG A 642 11.00 -46.57 -4.36
CA ARG A 642 11.98 -47.66 -4.40
C ARG A 642 11.53 -48.80 -5.31
N ALA A 643 10.27 -49.24 -5.21
CA ALA A 643 9.74 -50.30 -6.05
C ALA A 643 9.73 -49.91 -7.54
N ALA A 644 9.39 -48.66 -7.86
CA ALA A 644 9.42 -48.13 -9.22
C ALA A 644 10.84 -48.06 -9.81
N LEU A 645 11.83 -47.64 -9.01
CA LEU A 645 13.23 -47.64 -9.43
C LEU A 645 13.80 -49.06 -9.57
N LEU A 646 13.46 -49.98 -8.68
CA LEU A 646 13.82 -51.40 -8.80
C LEU A 646 13.21 -52.03 -10.04
N LEU A 647 12.01 -51.62 -10.44
CA LEU A 647 11.39 -52.07 -11.69
C LEU A 647 12.16 -51.54 -12.92
N LEU A 648 12.63 -50.29 -12.90
CA LEU A 648 13.51 -49.74 -13.95
C LEU A 648 14.87 -50.48 -14.00
N ASP A 649 15.48 -50.78 -12.87
CA ASP A 649 16.74 -51.54 -12.82
C ASP A 649 16.54 -52.97 -13.33
N LEU A 650 15.43 -53.63 -12.97
CA LEU A 650 15.07 -54.95 -13.49
C LEU A 650 14.87 -54.93 -15.01
N VAL A 651 14.26 -53.87 -15.56
CA VAL A 651 14.15 -53.69 -17.03
C VAL A 651 15.54 -53.59 -17.68
N ARG A 652 16.48 -52.87 -17.06
CA ARG A 652 17.87 -52.79 -17.53
C ARG A 652 18.53 -54.15 -17.51
N GLU A 653 18.38 -54.90 -16.42
CA GLU A 653 18.95 -56.24 -16.28
C GLU A 653 18.38 -57.22 -17.30
N LEU A 654 17.06 -57.24 -17.49
CA LEU A 654 16.38 -58.09 -18.48
C LEU A 654 16.83 -57.80 -19.91
N ARG A 655 17.22 -56.56 -20.22
CA ARG A 655 17.73 -56.17 -21.55
C ARG A 655 19.22 -56.45 -21.73
N THR A 656 20.02 -56.31 -20.67
CA THR A 656 21.49 -56.33 -20.74
C THR A 656 22.13 -57.67 -20.32
N GLY A 657 21.41 -58.56 -19.63
CA GLY A 657 21.98 -59.80 -19.10
C GLY A 657 20.95 -60.77 -18.49
N ALA A 658 21.45 -61.77 -17.76
CA ALA A 658 20.64 -62.80 -17.09
C ALA A 658 20.42 -62.45 -15.61
N PRO A 659 19.31 -61.78 -15.25
CA PRO A 659 18.95 -61.56 -13.84
C PRO A 659 18.74 -62.88 -13.09
N GLU A 660 18.82 -62.83 -11.76
CA GLU A 660 18.49 -63.98 -10.92
C GLU A 660 17.07 -64.51 -11.26
N PRO A 661 16.84 -65.84 -11.24
CA PRO A 661 15.52 -66.40 -11.52
C PRO A 661 14.41 -65.83 -10.64
N GLY A 662 13.19 -65.74 -11.17
CA GLY A 662 12.01 -65.15 -10.54
C GLY A 662 11.49 -63.89 -11.25
N TRP A 663 11.75 -63.72 -12.54
CA TRP A 663 11.51 -62.48 -13.28
C TRP A 663 10.03 -62.09 -13.31
N ALA A 664 9.14 -63.05 -13.59
CA ALA A 664 7.70 -62.79 -13.69
C ALA A 664 7.09 -62.44 -12.33
N GLU A 665 7.53 -63.09 -11.26
CA GLU A 665 7.12 -62.78 -9.89
C GLU A 665 7.67 -61.43 -9.43
N ALA A 666 8.93 -61.12 -9.75
CA ALA A 666 9.57 -59.85 -9.42
C ALA A 666 8.85 -58.67 -10.10
N VAL A 667 8.55 -58.75 -11.40
CA VAL A 667 7.79 -57.71 -12.11
C VAL A 667 6.41 -57.50 -11.47
N ARG A 668 5.65 -58.57 -11.20
CA ARG A 668 4.33 -58.45 -10.56
C ARG A 668 4.41 -57.82 -9.17
N THR A 669 5.36 -58.27 -8.36
CA THR A 669 5.55 -57.79 -6.98
C THR A 669 5.94 -56.32 -6.97
N LEU A 670 6.90 -55.93 -7.81
CA LEU A 670 7.34 -54.53 -7.92
C LEU A 670 6.25 -53.62 -8.49
N CYS A 671 5.48 -54.08 -9.51
CA CYS A 671 4.32 -53.35 -10.01
C CYS A 671 3.27 -53.13 -8.92
N ALA A 672 2.98 -54.14 -8.09
CA ALA A 672 2.03 -54.02 -6.98
C ALA A 672 2.53 -53.08 -5.87
N GLN A 673 3.82 -53.12 -5.56
CA GLN A 673 4.43 -52.24 -4.55
C GLN A 673 4.56 -50.78 -5.02
N ALA A 674 4.67 -50.56 -6.33
CA ALA A 674 4.75 -49.23 -6.94
C ALA A 674 3.38 -48.61 -7.27
N ASP A 675 2.25 -49.28 -6.94
CA ASP A 675 0.92 -48.81 -7.32
C ASP A 675 0.49 -47.53 -6.56
N PRO A 676 -0.20 -46.55 -7.21
CA PRO A 676 -0.56 -46.43 -8.63
C PRO A 676 0.63 -46.12 -9.57
N ILE A 677 1.16 -47.07 -10.34
CA ILE A 677 2.34 -46.85 -11.21
C ILE A 677 1.98 -46.18 -12.55
N GLU A 678 2.89 -45.40 -13.13
CA GLU A 678 2.73 -44.80 -14.46
C GLU A 678 2.51 -45.89 -15.53
N PRO A 679 1.47 -45.80 -16.39
CA PRO A 679 1.15 -46.84 -17.37
C PRO A 679 2.30 -47.17 -18.31
N ALA A 680 3.07 -46.16 -18.73
CA ALA A 680 4.21 -46.33 -19.62
C ALA A 680 5.39 -47.08 -18.95
N LEU A 681 5.57 -46.93 -17.64
CA LEU A 681 6.57 -47.70 -16.89
C LEU A 681 6.14 -49.17 -16.76
N ARG A 682 4.86 -49.42 -16.47
CA ARG A 682 4.29 -50.77 -16.43
C ARG A 682 4.40 -51.48 -17.79
N GLU A 683 4.01 -50.81 -18.87
CA GLU A 683 4.13 -51.34 -20.23
C GLU A 683 5.58 -51.68 -20.58
N ARG A 684 6.52 -50.80 -20.22
CA ARG A 684 7.95 -51.02 -20.43
C ARG A 684 8.47 -52.26 -19.70
N ALA A 685 8.08 -52.45 -18.44
CA ALA A 685 8.44 -53.63 -17.66
C ALA A 685 7.88 -54.91 -18.27
N HIS A 686 6.61 -54.89 -18.67
CA HIS A 686 5.95 -56.02 -19.32
C HIS A 686 6.62 -56.36 -20.66
N THR A 687 6.94 -55.36 -21.49
CA THR A 687 7.62 -55.58 -22.77
C THR A 687 9.02 -56.18 -22.57
N ALA A 688 9.84 -55.65 -21.65
CA ALA A 688 11.17 -56.18 -21.40
C ALA A 688 11.14 -57.64 -20.90
N LEU A 689 10.22 -57.95 -19.98
CA LEU A 689 10.01 -59.31 -19.50
C LEU A 689 9.58 -60.24 -20.64
N VAL A 690 8.59 -59.83 -21.43
CA VAL A 690 8.05 -60.63 -22.53
C VAL A 690 9.10 -60.89 -23.63
N GLU A 691 9.90 -59.88 -23.99
CA GLU A 691 10.98 -60.04 -24.95
C GLU A 691 11.99 -61.09 -24.48
N ARG A 692 12.29 -61.13 -23.18
CA ARG A 692 13.13 -62.16 -22.57
C ARG A 692 12.44 -63.53 -22.51
N LEU A 693 11.13 -63.58 -22.21
CA LEU A 693 10.30 -64.80 -22.26
C LEU A 693 10.04 -65.32 -23.68
N LEU A 694 10.39 -64.56 -24.72
CA LEU A 694 10.36 -64.99 -26.12
C LEU A 694 11.77 -65.26 -26.66
N ALA A 695 12.82 -65.10 -25.85
CA ALA A 695 14.17 -65.45 -26.22
C ALA A 695 14.38 -66.99 -26.21
N PRO A 696 15.28 -67.53 -27.06
CA PRO A 696 15.52 -68.98 -27.16
C PRO A 696 16.21 -69.59 -25.93
N ASP A 697 16.85 -68.78 -25.10
CA ASP A 697 17.64 -69.17 -23.92
C ASP A 697 16.88 -69.01 -22.59
N ARG A 698 15.56 -68.84 -22.64
CA ARG A 698 14.75 -68.60 -21.45
C ARG A 698 14.65 -69.84 -20.54
N PRO A 699 14.73 -69.69 -19.20
CA PRO A 699 14.48 -70.79 -18.27
C PRO A 699 13.00 -71.21 -18.28
N GLY A 700 12.74 -72.52 -18.23
CA GLY A 700 11.36 -73.05 -18.23
C GLY A 700 10.54 -72.69 -16.98
N ALA A 701 11.21 -72.42 -15.85
CA ALA A 701 10.56 -71.96 -14.61
C ALA A 701 9.90 -70.58 -14.77
N GLU A 702 10.53 -69.66 -15.50
CA GLU A 702 10.00 -68.31 -15.74
C GLU A 702 8.69 -68.32 -16.52
N LEU A 703 8.60 -69.22 -17.52
CA LEU A 703 7.36 -69.44 -18.26
C LEU A 703 6.26 -70.05 -17.40
N TYR A 704 6.62 -70.96 -16.49
CA TYR A 704 5.66 -71.52 -15.54
C TYR A 704 5.08 -70.42 -14.65
N ASP A 705 5.94 -69.58 -14.06
CA ASP A 705 5.52 -68.49 -13.17
C ASP A 705 4.77 -67.36 -13.88
N PHE A 706 5.11 -67.09 -15.14
CA PHE A 706 4.36 -66.17 -16.01
C PHE A 706 2.94 -66.70 -16.27
N VAL A 707 2.81 -67.96 -16.71
CA VAL A 707 1.54 -68.57 -17.09
C VAL A 707 0.60 -68.78 -15.90
N HIS A 708 1.13 -69.17 -14.74
CA HIS A 708 0.31 -69.40 -13.54
C HIS A 708 0.03 -68.10 -12.75
N GLY A 709 0.67 -66.98 -13.10
CA GLY A 709 0.39 -65.68 -12.52
C GLY A 709 -0.95 -65.05 -12.94
N ASP A 710 -1.58 -65.54 -14.02
CA ASP A 710 -2.89 -65.11 -14.57
C ASP A 710 -3.06 -63.57 -14.72
N ASP A 711 -1.97 -62.86 -14.99
CA ASP A 711 -1.97 -61.41 -15.23
C ASP A 711 -2.40 -61.10 -16.67
N ALA A 712 -3.62 -60.55 -16.81
CA ALA A 712 -4.23 -60.27 -18.10
C ALA A 712 -3.45 -59.23 -18.93
N GLU A 713 -2.84 -58.22 -18.29
CA GLU A 713 -2.08 -57.17 -19.00
C GLU A 713 -0.76 -57.74 -19.51
N LEU A 714 -0.07 -58.54 -18.70
CA LEU A 714 1.19 -59.18 -19.08
C LEU A 714 0.98 -60.26 -20.16
N ILE A 715 -0.11 -61.03 -20.09
CA ILE A 715 -0.47 -62.01 -21.11
C ILE A 715 -0.86 -61.33 -22.43
N ALA A 716 -1.56 -60.20 -22.38
CA ALA A 716 -1.84 -59.40 -23.57
C ALA A 716 -0.55 -58.82 -24.18
N ALA A 717 0.42 -58.39 -23.37
CA ALA A 717 1.73 -57.96 -23.84
C ALA A 717 2.48 -59.12 -24.54
N TYR A 718 2.43 -60.33 -23.97
CA TYR A 718 3.00 -61.54 -24.59
C TYR A 718 2.41 -61.83 -25.97
N ASP A 719 1.08 -61.80 -26.09
CA ASP A 719 0.40 -62.01 -27.38
C ASP A 719 0.83 -60.97 -28.43
N ARG A 720 0.87 -59.68 -28.04
CA ARG A 720 1.31 -58.60 -28.94
C ARG A 720 2.75 -58.80 -29.40
N THR A 721 3.69 -59.08 -28.50
CA THR A 721 5.11 -59.25 -28.83
C THR A 721 5.36 -60.52 -29.64
N ALA A 722 4.68 -61.63 -29.34
CA ALA A 722 4.79 -62.87 -30.10
C ALA A 722 4.33 -62.71 -31.57
N ARG A 723 3.47 -61.73 -31.86
CA ARG A 723 2.99 -61.41 -33.22
C ARG A 723 3.91 -60.48 -34.01
N THR A 724 5.01 -59.99 -33.41
CA THR A 724 5.96 -59.11 -34.10
C THR A 724 6.68 -59.82 -35.24
N GLU A 725 7.14 -59.05 -36.23
CA GLU A 725 7.85 -59.63 -37.38
C GLU A 725 9.20 -60.25 -36.98
N LEU A 726 9.82 -59.75 -35.90
CA LEU A 726 11.04 -60.32 -35.33
C LEU A 726 10.83 -61.79 -34.90
N VAL A 727 9.77 -62.04 -34.12
CA VAL A 727 9.42 -63.39 -33.65
C VAL A 727 9.00 -64.26 -34.83
N ARG A 728 8.19 -63.76 -35.76
CA ARG A 728 7.79 -64.51 -36.96
C ARG A 728 8.97 -64.90 -37.85
N THR A 729 9.94 -64.01 -38.02
CA THR A 729 11.16 -64.30 -38.77
C THR A 729 11.94 -65.41 -38.10
N ARG A 730 12.19 -65.30 -36.78
CA ARG A 730 12.86 -66.36 -36.00
C ARG A 730 12.12 -67.68 -36.14
N LEU A 731 10.80 -67.68 -35.96
CA LEU A 731 9.96 -68.86 -36.11
C LEU A 731 10.10 -69.49 -37.49
N ARG A 732 10.28 -68.74 -38.59
CA ARG A 732 10.45 -69.30 -39.94
C ARG A 732 11.89 -69.78 -40.23
N THR A 733 12.88 -69.18 -39.59
CA THR A 733 14.31 -69.42 -39.90
C THR A 733 15.02 -70.35 -38.91
N GLN A 734 14.43 -70.64 -37.74
CA GLN A 734 15.07 -71.42 -36.67
C GLN A 734 14.16 -72.57 -36.22
N PRO A 735 14.34 -73.80 -36.76
CA PRO A 735 13.53 -74.97 -36.42
C PRO A 735 13.48 -75.29 -34.91
N ALA A 736 14.61 -75.17 -34.21
CA ALA A 736 14.68 -75.40 -32.77
C ALA A 736 13.80 -74.42 -31.96
N TYR A 737 13.73 -73.15 -32.38
CA TYR A 737 12.90 -72.13 -31.74
C TYR A 737 11.40 -72.38 -31.99
N ALA A 738 11.02 -72.79 -33.21
CA ALA A 738 9.64 -73.17 -33.50
C ALA A 738 9.18 -74.41 -32.72
N ALA A 739 10.06 -75.40 -32.53
CA ALA A 739 9.81 -76.59 -31.71
C ALA A 739 9.61 -76.23 -30.22
N ASP A 740 10.42 -75.31 -29.72
CA ASP A 740 10.30 -74.77 -28.37
C ASP A 740 8.99 -74.00 -28.17
N CYS A 741 8.66 -73.04 -29.04
CA CYS A 741 7.37 -72.33 -28.98
C CYS A 741 6.16 -73.27 -29.09
N PHE A 742 6.21 -74.31 -29.93
CA PHE A 742 5.15 -75.34 -29.96
C PHE A 742 5.00 -76.03 -28.60
N THR A 743 6.13 -76.40 -27.99
CA THR A 743 6.14 -77.09 -26.70
C THR A 743 5.57 -76.19 -25.59
N VAL A 744 5.90 -74.91 -25.60
CA VAL A 744 5.46 -73.93 -24.60
C VAL A 744 3.98 -73.57 -24.77
N TRP A 745 3.50 -73.31 -25.99
CA TRP A 745 2.10 -72.93 -26.21
C TRP A 745 1.13 -74.11 -26.14
N THR A 746 1.64 -75.35 -26.15
CA THR A 746 0.84 -76.55 -25.84
C THR A 746 1.01 -77.01 -24.40
N ALA A 747 1.91 -76.39 -23.63
CA ALA A 747 2.07 -76.63 -22.21
C ALA A 747 0.97 -75.90 -21.42
N HIS A 748 0.64 -76.47 -20.25
CA HIS A 748 -0.29 -75.88 -19.28
C HIS A 748 -1.69 -75.53 -19.81
N PRO A 749 -2.44 -76.49 -20.39
CA PRO A 749 -3.79 -76.25 -20.94
C PRO A 749 -4.85 -75.87 -19.89
N HIS A 750 -4.52 -75.97 -18.60
CA HIS A 750 -5.40 -75.67 -17.47
C HIS A 750 -4.87 -74.55 -16.56
N ALA A 751 -3.81 -73.84 -16.97
CA ALA A 751 -3.26 -72.75 -16.16
C ALA A 751 -4.00 -71.44 -16.41
N GLY A 752 -4.68 -70.95 -15.38
CA GLY A 752 -5.39 -69.66 -15.40
C GLY A 752 -6.59 -69.61 -16.34
N GLY A 753 -7.27 -68.46 -16.34
CA GLY A 753 -8.37 -68.18 -17.27
C GLY A 753 -7.93 -67.52 -18.57
N THR A 754 -6.78 -66.84 -18.56
CA THR A 754 -6.36 -65.92 -19.64
C THR A 754 -5.34 -66.52 -20.63
N TRP A 755 -4.47 -67.42 -20.19
CA TRP A 755 -3.43 -68.05 -21.03
C TRP A 755 -3.98 -69.01 -22.11
N PRO A 756 -4.91 -69.96 -21.81
CA PRO A 756 -5.30 -70.97 -22.79
C PRO A 756 -5.91 -70.42 -24.10
N PRO A 757 -6.76 -69.36 -24.07
CA PRO A 757 -7.23 -68.71 -25.29
C PRO A 757 -6.10 -68.08 -26.13
N VAL A 758 -5.13 -67.43 -25.48
CA VAL A 758 -4.00 -66.77 -26.15
C VAL A 758 -3.07 -67.81 -26.76
N ALA A 759 -2.69 -68.85 -26.01
CA ALA A 759 -1.84 -69.93 -26.50
C ALA A 759 -2.44 -70.65 -27.71
N ALA A 760 -3.77 -70.89 -27.71
CA ALA A 760 -4.47 -71.46 -28.85
C ALA A 760 -4.44 -70.55 -30.09
N SER A 761 -4.63 -69.23 -29.91
CA SER A 761 -4.54 -68.25 -31.00
C SER A 761 -3.12 -68.13 -31.55
N LEU A 762 -2.09 -68.07 -30.69
CA LEU A 762 -0.68 -68.04 -31.13
C LEU A 762 -0.29 -69.30 -31.92
N LEU A 763 -0.74 -70.48 -31.49
CA LEU A 763 -0.56 -71.71 -32.27
C LEU A 763 -1.24 -71.60 -33.65
N ASP A 764 -2.52 -71.23 -33.69
CA ASP A 764 -3.31 -71.26 -34.93
C ASP A 764 -2.93 -70.14 -35.91
N GLU A 765 -2.58 -68.95 -35.42
CA GLU A 765 -2.41 -67.72 -36.21
C GLU A 765 -0.95 -67.26 -36.36
N VAL A 766 -0.03 -67.68 -35.48
CA VAL A 766 1.39 -67.28 -35.55
C VAL A 766 2.29 -68.46 -35.93
N LEU A 767 2.26 -69.55 -35.15
CA LEU A 767 3.16 -70.69 -35.37
C LEU A 767 2.80 -71.48 -36.63
N ARG A 768 1.53 -71.83 -36.82
CA ARG A 768 1.12 -72.64 -37.99
C ARG A 768 1.46 -71.96 -39.32
N PRO A 769 1.18 -70.66 -39.54
CA PRO A 769 1.62 -69.99 -40.76
C PRO A 769 3.15 -69.94 -40.92
N ALA A 770 3.91 -69.77 -39.83
CA ALA A 770 5.37 -69.77 -39.87
C ALA A 770 5.94 -71.14 -40.27
N VAL A 771 5.47 -72.23 -39.64
CA VAL A 771 5.89 -73.60 -39.95
C VAL A 771 5.50 -74.01 -41.37
N ARG A 772 4.36 -73.53 -41.90
CA ARG A 772 3.96 -73.79 -43.29
C ARG A 772 4.80 -73.06 -44.34
N ALA A 773 5.49 -71.99 -43.93
CA ALA A 773 6.39 -71.24 -44.79
C ALA A 773 7.83 -71.80 -44.80
N MET A 774 8.14 -72.77 -43.93
CA MET A 774 9.43 -73.44 -43.87
C MET A 774 9.62 -74.47 -44.99
N SER A 775 10.87 -74.89 -45.21
CA SER A 775 11.15 -76.04 -46.08
C SER A 775 10.69 -77.36 -45.43
N PRO A 776 10.44 -78.43 -46.21
CA PRO A 776 10.10 -79.74 -45.66
C PRO A 776 11.18 -80.32 -44.72
N GLU A 777 12.45 -79.98 -44.95
CA GLU A 777 13.59 -80.39 -44.12
C GLU A 777 13.54 -79.71 -42.75
N ASP A 778 13.30 -78.39 -42.72
CA ASP A 778 13.13 -77.62 -41.49
C ASP A 778 11.93 -78.09 -40.68
N VAL A 779 10.79 -78.43 -41.33
CA VAL A 779 9.60 -78.95 -40.64
C VAL A 779 9.89 -80.32 -40.00
N ALA A 780 10.66 -81.18 -40.67
CA ALA A 780 11.09 -82.46 -40.11
C ALA A 780 12.03 -82.26 -38.92
N GLU A 781 12.90 -81.25 -38.97
CA GLU A 781 13.77 -80.87 -37.85
C GLU A 781 12.97 -80.34 -36.65
N VAL A 782 11.91 -79.55 -36.88
CA VAL A 782 10.97 -79.13 -35.81
C VAL A 782 10.36 -80.36 -35.15
N GLU A 783 9.81 -81.30 -35.93
CA GLU A 783 9.19 -82.52 -35.41
C GLU A 783 10.17 -83.38 -34.59
N ALA A 784 11.38 -83.58 -35.13
CA ALA A 784 12.45 -84.31 -34.44
C ALA A 784 12.86 -83.63 -33.14
N THR A 785 12.88 -82.29 -33.12
CA THR A 785 13.24 -81.51 -31.93
C THR A 785 12.15 -81.58 -30.86
N VAL A 786 10.86 -81.42 -31.23
CA VAL A 786 9.72 -81.63 -30.31
C VAL A 786 9.70 -83.05 -29.72
N GLY A 787 10.04 -84.04 -30.54
CA GLY A 787 10.14 -85.44 -30.11
C GLY A 787 11.28 -85.70 -29.12
N ARG A 788 12.40 -84.96 -29.24
CA ARG A 788 13.57 -85.08 -28.34
C ARG A 788 13.37 -84.35 -27.01
N THR A 789 12.71 -83.20 -27.01
CA THR A 789 12.54 -82.35 -25.80
C THR A 789 11.25 -82.65 -25.02
N GLY A 790 10.34 -83.45 -25.57
CA GLY A 790 9.03 -83.75 -24.99
C GLY A 790 8.85 -85.15 -24.40
N SER A 791 7.76 -85.35 -23.65
CA SER A 791 7.29 -86.69 -23.25
C SER A 791 6.83 -87.51 -24.46
N SER A 792 6.93 -88.83 -24.37
CA SER A 792 6.52 -89.78 -25.43
C SER A 792 5.07 -89.51 -25.87
N GLY A 793 4.90 -88.90 -27.06
CA GLY A 793 3.60 -88.51 -27.63
C GLY A 793 3.53 -87.07 -28.16
N ARG A 794 4.49 -86.19 -27.84
CA ARG A 794 4.49 -84.80 -28.35
C ARG A 794 4.74 -84.67 -29.85
N ALA A 795 5.57 -85.53 -30.45
CA ALA A 795 5.78 -85.56 -31.90
C ALA A 795 4.49 -85.93 -32.67
N ASP A 796 3.69 -86.88 -32.15
CA ASP A 796 2.37 -87.20 -32.71
C ASP A 796 1.37 -86.05 -32.56
N ALA A 797 1.42 -85.32 -31.44
CA ALA A 797 0.61 -84.14 -31.22
C ALA A 797 0.96 -83.01 -32.21
N PHE A 798 2.25 -82.77 -32.46
CA PHE A 798 2.74 -81.84 -33.49
C PHE A 798 2.25 -82.23 -34.89
N ARG A 799 2.41 -83.50 -35.28
CA ARG A 799 1.91 -84.01 -36.57
C ARG A 799 0.40 -83.86 -36.71
N THR A 800 -0.35 -84.06 -35.63
CA THR A 800 -1.81 -83.94 -35.66
C THR A 800 -2.25 -82.49 -35.78
N TRP A 801 -1.63 -81.59 -35.02
CA TRP A 801 -1.90 -80.15 -35.07
C TRP A 801 -1.53 -79.53 -36.43
N ASN A 802 -0.37 -79.88 -37.01
CA ASN A 802 0.08 -79.34 -38.30
C ASN A 802 -0.81 -79.79 -39.47
N ARG A 803 -1.31 -81.04 -39.43
CA ARG A 803 -2.23 -81.60 -40.44
C ARG A 803 -3.66 -81.05 -40.34
N SER A 804 -4.09 -80.57 -39.17
CA SER A 804 -5.45 -80.07 -38.98
C SER A 804 -5.70 -78.75 -39.71
N SER A 805 -6.69 -78.71 -40.61
CA SER A 805 -7.13 -77.49 -41.29
C SER A 805 -8.26 -76.79 -40.51
N THR A 806 -8.31 -75.46 -40.57
CA THR A 806 -9.33 -74.63 -39.90
C THR A 806 -10.77 -74.91 -40.34
N LEU A 807 -10.97 -75.60 -41.46
CA LEU A 807 -12.28 -76.07 -41.93
C LEU A 807 -12.84 -77.26 -41.13
N GLY A 808 -12.04 -77.93 -40.29
CA GLY A 808 -12.47 -79.11 -39.52
C GLY A 808 -13.24 -78.83 -38.22
N ARG A 809 -13.21 -77.60 -37.67
CA ARG A 809 -13.83 -77.30 -36.36
C ARG A 809 -15.35 -77.05 -36.41
N LEU A 810 -15.94 -76.78 -37.58
CA LEU A 810 -17.40 -76.69 -37.74
C LEU A 810 -18.09 -78.07 -37.78
N GLY A 811 -17.40 -79.13 -38.24
CA GLY A 811 -17.97 -80.48 -38.37
C GLY A 811 -18.14 -81.25 -37.05
N ARG A 812 -17.41 -80.91 -35.99
CA ARG A 812 -17.47 -81.64 -34.70
C ARG A 812 -18.53 -81.15 -33.70
N ARG A 813 -19.16 -79.99 -33.92
CA ARG A 813 -20.25 -79.49 -33.05
C ARG A 813 -21.65 -80.02 -33.41
N ILE A 814 -21.82 -80.70 -34.53
CA ILE A 814 -23.13 -81.24 -34.97
C ILE A 814 -23.30 -82.74 -34.66
N ALA A 815 -22.22 -83.51 -34.51
CA ALA A 815 -22.30 -84.94 -34.21
C ALA A 815 -22.45 -85.30 -32.70
N GLY A 816 -22.26 -84.34 -31.79
CA GLY A 816 -22.32 -84.58 -30.34
C GLY A 816 -23.68 -84.44 -29.67
N ARG A 817 -24.76 -84.10 -30.41
CA ARG A 817 -26.08 -83.79 -29.82
C ARG A 817 -27.17 -84.85 -30.04
N VAL A 818 -26.82 -86.05 -30.52
CA VAL A 818 -27.77 -87.18 -30.64
C VAL A 818 -27.15 -88.47 -30.11
N ARG A 819 -27.05 -88.56 -28.78
CA ARG A 819 -27.38 -89.77 -28.00
C ARG A 819 -27.58 -89.32 -26.54
N ARG A 820 -28.85 -89.27 -26.14
CA ARG A 820 -29.38 -88.67 -24.91
C ARG A 820 -29.20 -89.59 -23.69
N GLY A 821 -29.01 -88.94 -22.54
CA GLY A 821 -29.53 -89.30 -21.22
C GLY A 821 -29.86 -87.99 -20.53
#